data_AF-A0A954HZQ0-F1
#
_entry.id   AF-A0A954HZQ0-F1
#
_cell.length_a   1.000
_cell.length_b   1.000
_cell.length_c   1.000
_cell.angle_alpha   90.00
_cell.angle_beta   90.00
_cell.angle_gamma   90.00
#
_symmetry.space_group_name_H-M   'P 1'
#
loop_
_entity.id
_entity.type
_entity.pdbx_description
1 polymer ?
#
loop_
_entity_poly.entity_id
_entity_poly.type
_entity_poly.pdbx_seq_one_letter_code
_entity_poly.pdbx_strand_id
1 'polypeptide(L)'
;MVSRLSLRKRILRCWPLAGLRRTPAHDGSGPSAPLSFERLEERTLLSTLTVNSLADNTIAGDGLVTLREAIAAANSGTATDLNESGEAGLDEIVFQAGLDGMIALTLGDLDIRDDLTITGHGRRSTVIDAQQLSRIFDVSGDGLQVALHGMTLKNGRTTADGDSGGAIRWETSGNSGLTISHSMLSGNSTGGADAEGGALSVKNLSGGITVDVHVLASTLNDNQTDGERAHGGAIALRNASLELTDSVVVRNRAAGDDADGGGIFGDFGQLSIVRSTVNSNAAADDGGAIAMSEVRLETQDSTFANNVAREGSGGAIWGWGGFQGRVFLSNSTVSGNRAVGASAEGGGIYGFNLPITLQSSTVTGNAAEIGGGVAAYADANRALVIKSSIVAGNHASVNPDVTAPIYGGHPNLAVTHSLIGDSAGTGLAEAQSADGAGNLIGSAVGAGVIDPRLGPLENNGGPTWTHALLDNSPAIDAGGSTPPLLGQSFAGDQRGFPYHRISNGAMDMGSFEVQVSDGQPLTLHGTDGDDLFVYDADRRWLQINDVGYLQPEGGPTLQLDGGDGIDRLQVTAATGSGRIVLRPGRALVEHDSAHSGFEFVAGGVEKIVANGSARGYLAVLTDSPGDDRLVVVPGYAVMSSADGPGDWINEVKGITRLHAFASQGNDTAVLTGTGGINDQFQLSPTDSLATNKAFRHEVHNFDVVIARNQGLLSNLAVYGSAGDDTLVVRPGSGRLTGDGFDLQFVGFNESTAFGGEGVDRVTVIGTTGDDRVEIGPDRVYQRAASFGFAGAGFEFATAYGGGGNDSIFLSDGPGDDTFVGFANQGWLAGAGNAYVFRAIDFAGVRITGTTGSNRLLVNDALDYRLIQDGNWQ
;
A
#
# COMPACT_ATOMS: atom_id res chain seq x y z
N MET A 1 -2.10 -34.55 22.02
CA MET A 1 -0.88 -34.82 22.81
C MET A 1 0.23 -33.99 22.21
N VAL A 2 0.89 -33.21 23.06
CA VAL A 2 1.82 -32.10 22.78
C VAL A 2 3.12 -32.58 22.12
N SER A 3 3.63 -31.84 21.11
CA SER A 3 5.05 -31.44 21.08
C SER A 3 5.32 -30.30 20.08
N ARG A 4 5.79 -29.18 20.63
CA ARG A 4 6.48 -28.07 19.96
C ARG A 4 7.77 -28.55 19.27
N LEU A 5 8.24 -27.85 18.22
CA LEU A 5 9.44 -26.97 18.22
C LEU A 5 10.08 -26.83 16.82
N SER A 6 10.46 -25.59 16.50
CA SER A 6 11.73 -25.16 15.84
C SER A 6 11.83 -25.10 14.31
N LEU A 7 11.62 -23.87 13.79
CA LEU A 7 12.31 -23.32 12.61
C LEU A 7 13.84 -23.44 12.71
N ARG A 8 14.50 -23.80 11.60
CA ARG A 8 15.87 -23.34 11.28
C ARG A 8 16.09 -23.17 9.78
N LYS A 9 16.59 -21.97 9.44
CA LYS A 9 17.26 -21.52 8.21
C LYS A 9 18.40 -22.46 7.75
N ARG A 10 18.56 -22.63 6.43
CA ARG A 10 19.82 -22.59 5.61
C ARG A 10 19.51 -23.14 4.21
N ILE A 11 19.63 -22.34 3.14
CA ILE A 11 20.85 -22.04 2.35
C ILE A 11 21.46 -23.28 1.66
N LEU A 12 21.45 -23.20 0.31
CA LEU A 12 22.24 -23.86 -0.73
C LEU A 12 22.70 -25.31 -0.50
N ARG A 13 22.21 -26.22 -1.35
CA ARG A 13 23.01 -27.35 -1.84
C ARG A 13 22.81 -27.60 -3.32
N CYS A 14 23.94 -27.52 -4.01
CA CYS A 14 24.20 -28.00 -5.36
C CYS A 14 23.87 -29.49 -5.53
N TRP A 15 23.52 -29.85 -6.77
CA TRP A 15 23.29 -31.22 -7.22
C TRP A 15 24.57 -32.08 -7.18
N PRO A 16 24.45 -33.41 -7.00
CA PRO A 16 25.60 -34.32 -6.97
C PRO A 16 25.91 -34.91 -8.36
N LEU A 17 27.20 -34.95 -8.72
CA LEU A 17 27.72 -35.81 -9.78
C LEU A 17 28.13 -37.16 -9.20
N ALA A 18 27.63 -38.23 -9.82
CA ALA A 18 27.93 -39.61 -9.51
C ALA A 18 29.25 -40.08 -10.17
N GLY A 19 29.97 -41.01 -9.52
CA GLY A 19 30.99 -41.79 -10.22
C GLY A 19 31.99 -42.60 -9.37
N LEU A 20 31.67 -43.89 -9.15
CA LEU A 20 32.58 -45.06 -9.25
C LEU A 20 33.74 -45.23 -8.22
N ARG A 21 33.63 -46.21 -7.29
CA ARG A 21 34.04 -47.64 -7.42
C ARG A 21 34.05 -48.36 -6.05
N ARG A 22 33.77 -49.67 -6.11
CA ARG A 22 33.73 -50.66 -5.00
C ARG A 22 35.13 -51.13 -4.57
N THR A 23 35.36 -51.38 -3.27
CA THR A 23 35.58 -52.73 -2.62
C THR A 23 35.96 -52.61 -1.13
N PRO A 24 35.80 -53.67 -0.29
CA PRO A 24 35.69 -53.56 1.18
C PRO A 24 36.82 -54.23 2.02
N ALA A 25 36.74 -53.99 3.34
CA ALA A 25 37.08 -54.84 4.49
C ALA A 25 38.42 -54.67 5.27
N HIS A 26 38.26 -54.56 6.61
CA HIS A 26 39.15 -54.93 7.76
C HIS A 26 40.60 -54.37 7.80
N ASP A 27 41.29 -54.07 8.90
CA ASP A 27 41.21 -54.21 10.37
C ASP A 27 41.96 -52.99 11.01
N GLY A 28 41.91 -52.69 12.32
CA GLY A 28 42.96 -53.13 13.26
C GLY A 28 44.05 -52.07 13.62
N SER A 29 43.80 -51.29 14.69
CA SER A 29 44.77 -50.66 15.64
C SER A 29 45.78 -49.53 15.24
N GLY A 30 45.47 -48.29 15.68
CA GLY A 30 46.36 -47.22 16.24
C GLY A 30 47.49 -46.59 15.37
N PRO A 31 48.01 -45.35 15.64
CA PRO A 31 47.87 -44.49 16.82
C PRO A 31 47.41 -43.03 16.54
N SER A 32 47.14 -42.30 17.62
CA SER A 32 46.92 -40.84 17.76
C SER A 32 47.17 -39.96 16.53
N ALA A 33 46.09 -39.44 15.93
CA ALA A 33 46.17 -38.35 14.96
C ALA A 33 46.74 -37.09 15.65
N PRO A 34 47.76 -36.42 15.07
CA PRO A 34 48.15 -35.10 15.53
C PRO A 34 46.97 -34.14 15.32
N LEU A 35 46.77 -33.20 16.24
CA LEU A 35 45.92 -32.03 16.04
C LEU A 35 46.46 -31.27 14.82
N SER A 36 45.92 -31.54 13.64
CA SER A 36 46.11 -30.68 12.48
C SER A 36 45.14 -29.51 12.62
N PHE A 37 45.68 -28.31 12.79
CA PHE A 37 44.94 -27.12 12.44
C PHE A 37 44.70 -27.18 10.93
N GLU A 38 43.49 -27.51 10.51
CA GLU A 38 43.03 -27.13 9.18
C GLU A 38 43.04 -25.61 9.15
N ARG A 39 43.77 -25.03 8.19
CA ARG A 39 43.64 -23.60 7.88
C ARG A 39 42.17 -23.41 7.54
N LEU A 40 41.45 -22.67 8.39
CA LEU A 40 40.13 -22.13 8.04
C LEU A 40 40.26 -21.55 6.62
N GLU A 41 39.46 -22.06 5.69
CA GLU A 41 39.30 -21.45 4.38
C GLU A 41 39.15 -19.94 4.57
N GLU A 42 39.80 -19.14 3.71
CA GLU A 42 39.64 -17.69 3.79
C GLU A 42 38.15 -17.39 3.69
N ARG A 43 37.58 -16.91 4.79
CA ARG A 43 36.31 -16.20 4.74
C ARG A 43 36.62 -14.93 3.98
N THR A 44 36.36 -14.93 2.68
CA THR A 44 36.33 -13.71 1.88
C THR A 44 35.29 -12.80 2.53
N LEU A 45 35.76 -11.82 3.29
CA LEU A 45 34.92 -10.72 3.74
C LEU A 45 34.53 -9.96 2.48
N LEU A 46 33.24 -9.68 2.33
CA LEU A 46 32.76 -8.80 1.27
C LEU A 46 33.46 -7.46 1.44
N SER A 47 34.19 -6.98 0.43
CA SER A 47 34.74 -5.63 0.50
C SER A 47 33.64 -4.62 0.16
N THR A 48 33.53 -3.55 0.95
CA THR A 48 32.55 -2.48 0.71
C THR A 48 33.30 -1.20 0.36
N LEU A 49 32.97 -0.64 -0.81
CA LEU A 49 33.46 0.65 -1.28
C LEU A 49 32.33 1.68 -1.25
N THR A 50 32.59 2.85 -0.66
CA THR A 50 31.58 3.88 -0.42
C THR A 50 31.76 5.04 -1.39
N VAL A 51 30.77 5.27 -2.25
CA VAL A 51 30.70 6.47 -3.09
C VAL A 51 30.16 7.64 -2.27
N ASN A 52 30.95 8.71 -2.13
CA ASN A 52 30.55 9.93 -1.41
C ASN A 52 30.46 11.18 -2.30
N SER A 53 30.65 11.02 -3.62
CA SER A 53 30.62 12.10 -4.60
C SER A 53 29.83 11.71 -5.86
N LEU A 54 29.03 12.67 -6.36
CA LEU A 54 28.30 12.56 -7.62
C LEU A 54 29.13 12.95 -8.86
N ALA A 55 30.39 13.35 -8.67
CA ALA A 55 31.25 13.75 -9.79
C ALA A 55 31.68 12.54 -10.64
N ASP A 56 31.99 12.78 -11.91
CA ASP A 56 32.62 11.80 -12.80
C ASP A 56 34.08 12.21 -13.05
N ASN A 57 34.98 11.85 -12.13
CA ASN A 57 36.41 12.10 -12.23
C ASN A 57 37.22 11.02 -11.48
N THR A 58 38.54 11.13 -11.46
CA THR A 58 39.46 10.22 -10.73
C THR A 58 40.55 11.01 -9.99
N ILE A 59 40.15 12.06 -9.26
CA ILE A 59 41.09 13.00 -8.63
C ILE A 59 41.58 12.41 -7.30
N ALA A 60 42.78 11.83 -7.31
CA ALA A 60 43.38 11.26 -6.10
C ALA A 60 43.69 12.33 -5.03
N GLY A 61 43.42 12.00 -3.77
CA GLY A 61 43.77 12.78 -2.58
C GLY A 61 42.86 13.98 -2.30
N ASP A 62 41.67 14.05 -2.91
CA ASP A 62 40.67 15.09 -2.62
C ASP A 62 39.70 14.70 -1.49
N GLY A 63 39.77 13.45 -1.02
CA GLY A 63 38.95 12.92 0.07
C GLY A 63 37.54 12.52 -0.38
N LEU A 64 37.30 12.52 -1.70
CA LEU A 64 36.07 12.08 -2.31
C LEU A 64 36.30 10.76 -3.07
N VAL A 65 35.26 9.95 -3.14
CA VAL A 65 35.22 8.71 -3.90
C VAL A 65 34.01 8.78 -4.80
N THR A 66 34.29 8.93 -6.09
CA THR A 66 33.30 8.85 -7.16
C THR A 66 32.97 7.40 -7.49
N LEU A 67 31.87 7.17 -8.21
CA LEU A 67 31.55 5.82 -8.70
C LEU A 67 32.67 5.24 -9.59
N ARG A 68 33.33 6.09 -10.38
CA ARG A 68 34.43 5.67 -11.25
C ARG A 68 35.63 5.20 -10.44
N GLU A 69 35.97 5.88 -9.37
CA GLU A 69 37.06 5.46 -8.46
C GLU A 69 36.71 4.19 -7.71
N ALA A 70 35.48 4.06 -7.21
CA ALA A 70 35.04 2.84 -6.53
C ALA A 70 35.11 1.62 -7.46
N ILE A 71 34.66 1.74 -8.71
CA ILE A 71 34.78 0.66 -9.71
C ILE A 71 36.24 0.37 -10.05
N ALA A 72 37.09 1.39 -10.20
CA ALA A 72 38.51 1.20 -10.45
C ALA A 72 39.21 0.49 -9.29
N ALA A 73 38.84 0.81 -8.05
CA ALA A 73 39.35 0.17 -6.84
C ALA A 73 38.89 -1.30 -6.74
N ALA A 74 37.62 -1.59 -7.05
CA ALA A 74 37.11 -2.96 -7.13
C ALA A 74 37.91 -3.79 -8.14
N ASN A 75 38.09 -3.27 -9.37
CA ASN A 75 38.80 -3.97 -10.44
C ASN A 75 40.31 -4.22 -10.17
N SER A 76 40.94 -3.44 -9.30
CA SER A 76 42.41 -3.43 -9.16
C SER A 76 42.92 -3.81 -7.78
N GLY A 77 42.04 -3.87 -6.78
CA GLY A 77 42.40 -3.96 -5.37
C GLY A 77 43.22 -2.77 -4.85
N THR A 78 43.24 -1.64 -5.59
CA THR A 78 43.89 -0.42 -5.12
C THR A 78 42.95 0.37 -4.23
N ALA A 79 43.50 1.01 -3.19
CA ALA A 79 42.70 1.76 -2.24
C ALA A 79 42.17 3.07 -2.84
N THR A 80 40.93 3.39 -2.51
CA THR A 80 40.27 4.68 -2.73
C THR A 80 40.81 5.75 -1.75
N ASP A 81 40.38 6.99 -1.94
CA ASP A 81 40.65 8.10 -1.02
C ASP A 81 40.09 7.91 0.40
N LEU A 82 39.14 6.98 0.58
CA LEU A 82 38.63 6.56 1.89
C LEU A 82 39.44 5.40 2.51
N ASN A 83 40.52 4.96 1.85
CA ASN A 83 41.30 3.76 2.18
C ASN A 83 40.49 2.45 2.11
N GLU A 84 39.48 2.39 1.24
CA GLU A 84 38.72 1.18 0.92
C GLU A 84 39.29 0.58 -0.37
N SER A 85 39.46 -0.74 -0.49
CA SER A 85 40.01 -1.39 -1.68
C SER A 85 39.16 -2.60 -2.06
N GLY A 86 39.07 -2.94 -3.34
CA GLY A 86 38.55 -4.23 -3.76
C GLY A 86 39.38 -5.39 -3.19
N GLU A 87 38.76 -6.53 -2.97
CA GLU A 87 39.43 -7.76 -2.53
C GLU A 87 39.20 -8.89 -3.53
N ALA A 88 39.96 -9.99 -3.41
CA ALA A 88 39.73 -11.14 -4.27
C ALA A 88 38.32 -11.75 -4.03
N GLY A 89 37.46 -11.68 -5.04
CA GLY A 89 36.08 -12.17 -4.99
C GLY A 89 35.07 -11.02 -5.11
N LEU A 90 33.85 -11.22 -4.59
CA LEU A 90 32.76 -10.26 -4.74
C LEU A 90 32.99 -8.98 -3.91
N ASP A 91 33.04 -7.86 -4.60
CA ASP A 91 33.03 -6.51 -4.01
C ASP A 91 31.61 -5.91 -4.03
N GLU A 92 31.34 -4.98 -3.11
CA GLU A 92 30.10 -4.20 -3.06
C GLU A 92 30.39 -2.70 -3.06
N ILE A 93 29.74 -1.98 -3.97
CA ILE A 93 29.69 -0.52 -4.01
C ILE A 93 28.36 -0.05 -3.46
N VAL A 94 28.43 0.84 -2.46
CA VAL A 94 27.27 1.52 -1.86
C VAL A 94 27.43 3.03 -1.95
N PHE A 95 26.32 3.75 -1.87
CA PHE A 95 26.32 5.22 -1.83
C PHE A 95 26.25 5.70 -0.37
N GLN A 96 27.00 6.75 -0.04
CA GLN A 96 26.95 7.35 1.28
C GLN A 96 25.52 7.84 1.57
N ALA A 97 25.02 7.61 2.79
CA ALA A 97 23.71 8.08 3.20
C ALA A 97 23.49 9.57 2.88
N GLY A 98 22.38 9.87 2.20
CA GLY A 98 22.02 11.22 1.75
C GLY A 98 22.64 11.66 0.42
N LEU A 99 23.48 10.83 -0.21
CA LEU A 99 24.01 11.07 -1.56
C LEU A 99 22.99 10.67 -2.63
N ASP A 100 21.94 11.47 -2.76
CA ASP A 100 20.95 11.33 -3.81
C ASP A 100 21.24 12.33 -4.95
N GLY A 101 21.17 11.87 -6.19
CA GLY A 101 21.33 12.72 -7.35
C GLY A 101 21.74 11.98 -8.61
N MET A 102 22.20 12.78 -9.56
CA MET A 102 22.61 12.33 -10.88
C MET A 102 24.14 12.38 -11.00
N ILE A 103 24.73 11.24 -11.32
CA ILE A 103 26.10 11.14 -11.84
C ILE A 103 26.01 11.33 -13.35
N ALA A 104 26.54 12.45 -13.83
CA ALA A 104 26.61 12.77 -15.25
C ALA A 104 27.96 12.28 -15.81
N LEU A 105 27.95 11.23 -16.63
CA LEU A 105 29.19 10.70 -17.21
C LEU A 105 29.70 11.64 -18.30
N THR A 106 30.97 11.99 -18.20
CA THR A 106 31.73 12.89 -19.08
C THR A 106 33.06 12.30 -19.53
N LEU A 107 33.53 11.24 -18.87
CA LEU A 107 34.81 10.58 -19.14
C LEU A 107 34.68 9.25 -19.89
N GLY A 108 33.48 8.91 -20.37
CA GLY A 108 33.19 7.64 -21.03
C GLY A 108 32.49 6.64 -20.12
N ASP A 109 32.45 5.39 -20.56
CA ASP A 109 31.84 4.28 -19.82
C ASP A 109 32.62 3.91 -18.55
N LEU A 110 31.97 3.12 -17.72
CA LEU A 110 32.49 2.56 -16.48
C LEU A 110 32.79 1.08 -16.71
N ASP A 111 34.07 0.71 -16.66
CA ASP A 111 34.50 -0.67 -16.92
C ASP A 111 34.37 -1.55 -15.68
N ILE A 112 33.67 -2.67 -15.78
CA ILE A 112 33.61 -3.70 -14.72
C ILE A 112 34.40 -4.93 -15.20
N ARG A 113 35.41 -5.33 -14.40
CA ARG A 113 36.35 -6.41 -14.74
C ARG A 113 36.48 -7.48 -13.65
N ASP A 114 35.80 -7.30 -12.52
CA ASP A 114 35.75 -8.26 -11.42
C ASP A 114 34.31 -8.43 -10.90
N ASP A 115 34.10 -9.39 -10.01
CA ASP A 115 32.81 -9.66 -9.35
C ASP A 115 32.34 -8.42 -8.57
N LEU A 116 31.17 -7.88 -8.93
CA LEU A 116 30.75 -6.58 -8.41
C LEU A 116 29.24 -6.47 -8.18
N THR A 117 28.86 -6.06 -6.97
CA THR A 117 27.51 -5.57 -6.67
C THR A 117 27.54 -4.04 -6.54
N ILE A 118 26.60 -3.35 -7.17
CA ILE A 118 26.37 -1.91 -7.00
C ILE A 118 24.95 -1.71 -6.48
N THR A 119 24.82 -1.10 -5.30
CA THR A 119 23.53 -0.88 -4.63
C THR A 119 23.25 0.63 -4.47
N GLY A 120 22.31 1.14 -5.26
CA GLY A 120 21.81 2.51 -5.17
C GLY A 120 20.68 2.67 -4.14
N HIS A 121 20.29 3.92 -3.88
CA HIS A 121 19.19 4.29 -2.98
C HIS A 121 17.79 4.16 -3.63
N GLY A 122 17.71 3.63 -4.85
CA GLY A 122 16.48 3.48 -5.62
C GLY A 122 16.49 4.28 -6.93
N ARG A 123 15.68 3.85 -7.90
CA ARG A 123 15.59 4.43 -9.26
C ARG A 123 15.37 5.96 -9.34
N ARG A 124 14.85 6.60 -8.28
CA ARG A 124 14.63 8.07 -8.24
C ARG A 124 15.78 8.84 -7.58
N SER A 125 16.64 8.15 -6.85
CA SER A 125 17.67 8.74 -5.99
C SER A 125 19.07 8.51 -6.54
N THR A 126 19.35 7.33 -7.12
CA THR A 126 20.63 7.04 -7.76
C THR A 126 20.44 7.00 -9.28
N VAL A 127 20.88 8.06 -9.96
CA VAL A 127 20.76 8.19 -11.43
C VAL A 127 22.15 8.26 -12.05
N ILE A 128 22.44 7.37 -12.99
CA ILE A 128 23.64 7.40 -13.83
C ILE A 128 23.20 7.76 -15.25
N ASP A 129 23.67 8.91 -15.73
CA ASP A 129 23.26 9.49 -17.01
C ASP A 129 24.50 9.66 -17.89
N ALA A 130 24.56 8.92 -18.99
CA ALA A 130 25.65 9.01 -19.96
C ALA A 130 25.49 10.18 -20.95
N GLN A 131 24.39 10.95 -20.88
CA GLN A 131 24.18 12.17 -21.66
C GLN A 131 24.29 11.97 -23.19
N GLN A 132 24.10 10.74 -23.66
CA GLN A 132 24.34 10.28 -25.04
C GLN A 132 25.79 10.40 -25.52
N LEU A 133 26.74 10.52 -24.60
CA LEU A 133 28.18 10.71 -24.91
C LEU A 133 28.96 9.38 -24.93
N SER A 134 28.45 8.34 -24.26
CA SER A 134 29.10 7.04 -24.17
C SER A 134 28.09 5.93 -23.81
N ARG A 135 28.56 4.68 -23.80
CA ARG A 135 27.94 3.62 -22.99
C ARG A 135 28.00 3.97 -21.49
N ILE A 136 27.17 3.34 -20.66
CA ILE A 136 27.25 3.48 -19.19
C ILE A 136 28.21 2.48 -18.58
N PHE A 137 27.97 1.18 -18.76
CA PHE A 137 28.81 0.10 -18.21
C PHE A 137 29.32 -0.82 -19.31
N ASP A 138 30.63 -1.07 -19.30
CA ASP A 138 31.26 -2.10 -20.11
C ASP A 138 31.77 -3.23 -19.20
N VAL A 139 31.11 -4.40 -19.28
CA VAL A 139 31.49 -5.58 -18.49
C VAL A 139 32.37 -6.48 -19.35
N SER A 140 33.62 -6.64 -18.92
CA SER A 140 34.61 -7.44 -19.63
C SER A 140 35.30 -8.41 -18.68
N GLY A 141 35.13 -9.71 -18.89
CA GLY A 141 35.74 -10.75 -18.09
C GLY A 141 34.95 -12.06 -18.15
N ASP A 142 35.65 -13.16 -17.91
CA ASP A 142 35.08 -14.51 -17.90
C ASP A 142 34.76 -14.95 -16.47
N GLY A 143 33.57 -15.47 -16.23
CA GLY A 143 33.23 -16.03 -14.92
C GLY A 143 32.62 -15.05 -13.93
N LEU A 144 32.42 -13.78 -14.32
CA LEU A 144 32.04 -12.73 -13.37
C LEU A 144 30.58 -12.84 -12.92
N GLN A 145 30.33 -12.40 -11.68
CA GLN A 145 29.01 -12.15 -11.10
C GLN A 145 28.83 -10.65 -10.89
N VAL A 146 27.96 -10.03 -11.68
CA VAL A 146 27.68 -8.59 -11.62
C VAL A 146 26.23 -8.36 -11.23
N ALA A 147 26.00 -7.46 -10.28
CA ALA A 147 24.65 -7.13 -9.84
C ALA A 147 24.43 -5.63 -9.66
N LEU A 148 23.35 -5.11 -10.27
CA LEU A 148 22.96 -3.70 -10.24
C LEU A 148 21.59 -3.57 -9.58
N HIS A 149 21.55 -2.92 -8.42
CA HIS A 149 20.36 -2.82 -7.58
C HIS A 149 19.94 -1.37 -7.37
N GLY A 150 18.65 -1.07 -7.59
CA GLY A 150 18.06 0.19 -7.14
C GLY A 150 18.62 1.46 -7.79
N MET A 151 18.75 1.51 -9.12
CA MET A 151 19.28 2.69 -9.81
C MET A 151 18.60 2.96 -11.16
N THR A 152 18.80 4.17 -11.70
CA THR A 152 18.44 4.50 -13.09
C THR A 152 19.69 4.61 -13.94
N LEU A 153 19.72 3.88 -15.06
CA LEU A 153 20.74 3.95 -16.11
C LEU A 153 20.11 4.55 -17.35
N LYS A 154 20.52 5.77 -17.73
CA LYS A 154 19.85 6.47 -18.82
C LYS A 154 20.77 7.18 -19.80
N ASN A 155 20.23 7.39 -20.99
CA ASN A 155 20.85 8.12 -22.09
C ASN A 155 22.25 7.60 -22.45
N GLY A 156 22.52 6.30 -22.30
CA GLY A 156 23.69 5.68 -22.90
C GLY A 156 23.58 5.68 -24.42
N ARG A 157 24.68 5.94 -25.13
CA ARG A 157 24.73 5.89 -26.60
C ARG A 157 26.05 5.39 -27.14
N THR A 158 25.98 4.43 -28.08
CA THR A 158 27.08 4.02 -28.96
C THR A 158 26.75 4.37 -30.42
N THR A 159 27.76 4.55 -31.27
CA THR A 159 27.55 4.98 -32.67
C THR A 159 28.38 4.24 -33.71
N ALA A 160 29.35 3.42 -33.29
CA ALA A 160 30.18 2.66 -34.22
C ALA A 160 29.51 1.33 -34.61
N ASP A 161 29.85 0.81 -35.78
CA ASP A 161 29.35 -0.49 -36.24
C ASP A 161 29.82 -1.61 -35.30
N GLY A 162 28.89 -2.52 -34.95
CA GLY A 162 29.08 -3.61 -34.00
C GLY A 162 29.15 -3.18 -32.52
N ASP A 163 29.12 -1.88 -32.23
CA ASP A 163 29.31 -1.34 -30.88
C ASP A 163 28.01 -1.42 -30.07
N SER A 164 27.72 -2.62 -29.57
CA SER A 164 26.45 -2.97 -28.93
C SER A 164 26.33 -2.43 -27.49
N GLY A 165 25.10 -2.42 -26.96
CA GLY A 165 24.83 -2.08 -25.56
C GLY A 165 24.94 -0.58 -25.27
N GLY A 166 23.83 0.15 -25.38
CA GLY A 166 23.80 1.58 -25.06
C GLY A 166 23.98 1.86 -23.57
N ALA A 167 23.30 1.11 -22.69
CA ALA A 167 23.54 1.19 -21.24
C ALA A 167 24.64 0.23 -20.82
N ILE A 168 24.44 -1.06 -21.06
CA ILE A 168 25.29 -2.14 -20.59
C ILE A 168 25.68 -3.00 -21.78
N ARG A 169 26.98 -3.28 -21.91
CA ARG A 169 27.50 -4.32 -22.78
C ARG A 169 28.20 -5.37 -21.94
N TRP A 170 27.98 -6.64 -22.27
CA TRP A 170 28.75 -7.75 -21.73
C TRP A 170 29.15 -8.73 -22.84
N GLU A 171 30.45 -8.84 -23.09
CA GLU A 171 31.03 -9.94 -23.86
C GLU A 171 31.87 -10.87 -22.97
N THR A 172 31.58 -12.16 -23.01
CA THR A 172 32.26 -13.18 -22.18
C THR A 172 32.40 -14.49 -22.92
N SER A 173 33.36 -15.31 -22.51
CA SER A 173 33.57 -16.68 -22.96
C SER A 173 33.29 -17.71 -21.85
N GLY A 174 33.07 -17.25 -20.61
CA GLY A 174 32.86 -18.07 -19.42
C GLY A 174 31.41 -18.06 -18.90
N ASN A 175 31.12 -18.94 -17.94
CA ASN A 175 29.82 -18.97 -17.27
C ASN A 175 29.70 -17.76 -16.34
N SER A 176 28.80 -16.82 -16.65
CA SER A 176 28.74 -15.52 -15.99
C SER A 176 27.29 -15.17 -15.63
N GLY A 177 27.11 -14.26 -14.67
CA GLY A 177 25.78 -13.86 -14.17
C GLY A 177 25.61 -12.35 -14.12
N LEU A 178 24.53 -11.84 -14.71
CA LEU A 178 24.10 -10.44 -14.59
C LEU A 178 22.76 -10.37 -13.86
N THR A 179 22.71 -9.68 -12.73
CA THR A 179 21.44 -9.35 -12.05
C THR A 179 21.16 -7.86 -12.14
N ILE A 180 19.99 -7.49 -12.65
CA ILE A 180 19.47 -6.13 -12.61
C ILE A 180 18.17 -6.18 -11.81
N SER A 181 18.12 -5.48 -10.67
CA SER A 181 16.88 -5.45 -9.89
C SER A 181 16.49 -4.08 -9.38
N HIS A 182 15.18 -3.85 -9.26
CA HIS A 182 14.58 -2.60 -8.78
C HIS A 182 15.10 -1.35 -9.52
N SER A 183 15.48 -1.53 -10.79
CA SER A 183 16.21 -0.54 -11.57
C SER A 183 15.44 -0.09 -12.81
N MET A 184 15.88 1.01 -13.41
CA MET A 184 15.29 1.57 -14.62
C MET A 184 16.39 1.77 -15.68
N LEU A 185 16.25 1.15 -16.85
CA LEU A 185 17.12 1.38 -18.01
C LEU A 185 16.31 2.16 -19.05
N SER A 186 16.64 3.45 -19.24
CA SER A 186 15.78 4.37 -20.00
C SER A 186 16.52 5.21 -21.04
N GLY A 187 15.96 5.33 -22.25
CA GLY A 187 16.49 6.28 -23.24
C GLY A 187 17.87 5.91 -23.78
N ASN A 188 18.31 4.67 -23.60
CA ASN A 188 19.62 4.20 -24.06
C ASN A 188 19.52 3.78 -25.53
N SER A 189 20.60 3.98 -26.29
CA SER A 189 20.58 3.76 -27.72
C SER A 189 21.87 3.24 -28.36
N THR A 190 21.75 2.63 -29.52
CA THR A 190 22.87 2.28 -30.41
C THR A 190 22.63 2.85 -31.81
N GLY A 191 23.69 3.28 -32.49
CA GLY A 191 23.60 3.98 -33.78
C GLY A 191 24.27 3.31 -34.98
N GLY A 192 25.20 2.38 -34.75
CA GLY A 192 25.95 1.72 -35.82
C GLY A 192 25.24 0.47 -36.38
N ALA A 193 25.62 0.04 -37.58
CA ALA A 193 25.17 -1.24 -38.11
C ALA A 193 25.62 -2.39 -37.19
N ASP A 194 24.82 -3.45 -37.04
CA ASP A 194 25.13 -4.57 -36.14
C ASP A 194 25.31 -4.20 -34.65
N ALA A 195 24.94 -2.98 -34.25
CA ALA A 195 25.06 -2.52 -32.86
C ALA A 195 23.78 -2.85 -32.07
N GLU A 196 23.73 -4.03 -31.47
CA GLU A 196 22.51 -4.58 -30.86
C GLU A 196 22.27 -4.09 -29.43
N GLY A 197 21.02 -4.22 -28.95
CA GLY A 197 20.70 -4.00 -27.55
C GLY A 197 20.77 -2.53 -27.14
N GLY A 198 19.70 -1.76 -27.38
CA GLY A 198 19.65 -0.34 -27.03
C GLY A 198 19.94 -0.07 -25.55
N ALA A 199 19.45 -0.94 -24.67
CA ALA A 199 19.75 -0.91 -23.24
C ALA A 199 20.85 -1.89 -22.86
N LEU A 200 20.66 -3.17 -23.16
CA LEU A 200 21.51 -4.28 -22.72
C LEU A 200 21.88 -5.16 -23.91
N SER A 201 23.16 -5.41 -24.08
CA SER A 201 23.68 -6.44 -24.98
C SER A 201 24.52 -7.44 -24.21
N VAL A 202 24.17 -8.72 -24.31
CA VAL A 202 24.95 -9.83 -23.72
C VAL A 202 25.27 -10.86 -24.79
N LYS A 203 26.55 -11.16 -24.95
CA LYS A 203 27.04 -12.09 -25.97
C LYS A 203 28.06 -13.05 -25.37
N ASN A 204 27.75 -14.35 -25.45
CA ASN A 204 28.73 -15.39 -25.17
C ASN A 204 29.45 -15.82 -26.45
N LEU A 205 30.79 -15.75 -26.41
CA LEU A 205 31.68 -16.06 -27.52
C LEU A 205 32.07 -17.55 -27.61
N SER A 206 31.80 -18.36 -26.58
CA SER A 206 32.24 -19.77 -26.52
C SER A 206 31.19 -20.81 -27.00
N GLY A 207 29.98 -20.39 -27.36
CA GLY A 207 28.96 -21.18 -28.09
C GLY A 207 28.37 -22.42 -27.38
N GLY A 208 28.86 -22.79 -26.18
CA GLY A 208 28.38 -23.95 -25.42
C GLY A 208 28.07 -23.68 -23.95
N ILE A 209 28.32 -22.47 -23.48
CA ILE A 209 28.05 -22.01 -22.11
C ILE A 209 27.01 -20.89 -22.21
N THR A 210 26.04 -20.83 -21.29
CA THR A 210 25.05 -19.74 -21.24
C THR A 210 25.46 -18.70 -20.20
N VAL A 211 25.23 -17.43 -20.51
CA VAL A 211 25.26 -16.35 -19.52
C VAL A 211 23.86 -16.20 -18.95
N ASP A 212 23.72 -16.18 -17.64
CA ASP A 212 22.41 -16.03 -16.99
C ASP A 212 22.16 -14.56 -16.65
N VAL A 213 21.13 -13.99 -17.27
CA VAL A 213 20.68 -12.61 -17.03
C VAL A 213 19.37 -12.65 -16.25
N HIS A 214 19.33 -12.03 -15.08
CA HIS A 214 18.12 -11.89 -14.26
C HIS A 214 17.70 -10.43 -14.19
N VAL A 215 16.51 -10.11 -14.66
CA VAL A 215 15.90 -8.78 -14.59
C VAL A 215 14.65 -8.88 -13.71
N LEU A 216 14.73 -8.28 -12.52
CA LEU A 216 13.70 -8.40 -11.47
C LEU A 216 13.15 -7.03 -11.09
N ALA A 217 11.82 -6.90 -10.98
CA ALA A 217 11.17 -5.67 -10.49
C ALA A 217 11.67 -4.38 -11.18
N SER A 218 12.01 -4.48 -12.47
CA SER A 218 12.74 -3.43 -13.20
C SER A 218 11.95 -2.92 -14.40
N THR A 219 12.32 -1.75 -14.90
CA THR A 219 11.69 -1.12 -16.08
C THR A 219 12.72 -0.83 -17.15
N LEU A 220 12.51 -1.35 -18.35
CA LEU A 220 13.28 -1.04 -19.54
C LEU A 220 12.39 -0.27 -20.50
N ASN A 221 12.63 1.02 -20.64
CA ASN A 221 11.75 1.88 -21.42
C ASN A 221 12.45 2.84 -22.37
N ASP A 222 11.80 3.11 -23.50
CA ASP A 222 12.23 4.13 -24.45
C ASP A 222 13.69 3.92 -24.93
N ASN A 223 14.16 2.67 -24.97
CA ASN A 223 15.48 2.32 -25.51
C ASN A 223 15.38 2.02 -27.01
N GLN A 224 16.47 2.26 -27.75
CA GLN A 224 16.43 2.25 -29.20
C GLN A 224 17.69 1.73 -29.88
N THR A 225 17.53 0.98 -30.97
CA THR A 225 18.62 0.69 -31.92
C THR A 225 18.29 1.33 -33.26
N ASP A 226 19.24 2.06 -33.87
CA ASP A 226 19.01 2.83 -35.12
C ASP A 226 19.67 2.21 -36.36
N GLY A 227 20.72 1.39 -36.18
CA GLY A 227 21.51 0.86 -37.28
C GLY A 227 20.88 -0.34 -38.00
N GLU A 228 21.34 -0.59 -39.22
CA GLU A 228 20.96 -1.79 -40.00
C GLU A 228 21.32 -3.06 -39.21
N ARG A 229 20.41 -4.04 -39.17
CA ARG A 229 20.57 -5.33 -38.45
C ARG A 229 20.90 -5.16 -36.96
N ALA A 230 20.51 -4.02 -36.38
CA ALA A 230 20.69 -3.73 -34.96
C ALA A 230 19.49 -4.26 -34.15
N HIS A 231 19.49 -5.55 -33.85
CA HIS A 231 18.38 -6.20 -33.16
C HIS A 231 18.25 -5.80 -31.68
N GLY A 232 17.05 -5.98 -31.10
CA GLY A 232 16.83 -5.82 -29.67
C GLY A 232 16.77 -4.37 -29.22
N GLY A 233 15.61 -3.71 -29.39
CA GLY A 233 15.45 -2.30 -29.03
C GLY A 233 15.78 -2.00 -27.56
N ALA A 234 15.50 -2.94 -26.65
CA ALA A 234 16.01 -2.91 -25.27
C ALA A 234 17.13 -3.92 -25.05
N ILE A 235 16.83 -5.21 -25.24
CA ILE A 235 17.71 -6.31 -24.87
C ILE A 235 18.09 -7.11 -26.11
N ALA A 236 19.38 -7.40 -26.29
CA ALA A 236 19.87 -8.38 -27.25
C ALA A 236 20.72 -9.44 -26.55
N LEU A 237 20.42 -10.71 -26.83
CA LEU A 237 21.06 -11.87 -26.21
C LEU A 237 21.56 -12.82 -27.29
N ARG A 238 22.84 -13.18 -27.23
CA ARG A 238 23.46 -14.19 -28.09
C ARG A 238 24.15 -15.25 -27.24
N ASN A 239 23.68 -16.50 -27.33
CA ASN A 239 24.12 -17.61 -26.48
C ASN A 239 23.98 -17.28 -24.98
N ALA A 240 22.87 -16.65 -24.60
CA ALA A 240 22.59 -16.20 -23.25
C ALA A 240 21.11 -16.46 -22.88
N SER A 241 20.87 -16.63 -21.59
CA SER A 241 19.53 -16.84 -21.03
C SER A 241 19.07 -15.59 -20.30
N LEU A 242 17.77 -15.31 -20.37
CA LEU A 242 17.13 -14.22 -19.63
C LEU A 242 15.97 -14.76 -18.79
N GLU A 243 15.94 -14.37 -17.53
CA GLU A 243 14.76 -14.43 -16.68
C GLU A 243 14.28 -13.00 -16.41
N LEU A 244 13.09 -12.68 -16.91
CA LEU A 244 12.40 -11.42 -16.70
C LEU A 244 11.23 -11.65 -15.75
N THR A 245 11.34 -11.13 -14.52
CA THR A 245 10.35 -11.37 -13.46
C THR A 245 9.84 -10.06 -12.88
N ASP A 246 8.52 -9.93 -12.73
CA ASP A 246 7.85 -8.76 -12.15
C ASP A 246 8.29 -7.43 -12.81
N SER A 247 8.57 -7.45 -14.11
CA SER A 247 9.26 -6.36 -14.82
C SER A 247 8.48 -5.84 -16.02
N VAL A 248 8.89 -4.67 -16.51
CA VAL A 248 8.21 -3.96 -17.60
C VAL A 248 9.19 -3.62 -18.72
N VAL A 249 8.93 -4.09 -19.94
CA VAL A 249 9.66 -3.74 -21.17
C VAL A 249 8.70 -2.96 -22.07
N VAL A 250 8.89 -1.64 -22.16
CA VAL A 250 7.88 -0.75 -22.74
C VAL A 250 8.42 0.35 -23.64
N ARG A 251 7.78 0.59 -24.80
CA ARG A 251 8.15 1.65 -25.75
C ARG A 251 9.60 1.57 -26.26
N ASN A 252 10.17 0.38 -26.31
CA ASN A 252 11.49 0.18 -26.91
C ASN A 252 11.36 -0.02 -28.42
N ARG A 253 12.41 0.31 -29.17
CA ARG A 253 12.36 0.31 -30.62
C ARG A 253 13.61 -0.24 -31.27
N ALA A 254 13.47 -1.27 -32.10
CA ALA A 254 14.45 -1.60 -33.12
C ALA A 254 14.05 -0.87 -34.40
N ALA A 255 14.83 0.13 -34.82
CA ALA A 255 14.41 1.11 -35.82
C ALA A 255 15.13 1.01 -37.18
N GLY A 256 16.31 0.39 -37.21
CA GLY A 256 17.06 0.22 -38.46
C GLY A 256 16.49 -0.86 -39.37
N ASP A 257 16.93 -0.87 -40.62
CA ASP A 257 16.51 -1.87 -41.61
C ASP A 257 16.94 -3.28 -41.16
N ASP A 258 16.10 -4.30 -41.41
CA ASP A 258 16.29 -5.69 -40.95
C ASP A 258 16.54 -5.82 -39.42
N ALA A 259 16.00 -4.89 -38.63
CA ALA A 259 16.13 -4.90 -37.17
C ALA A 259 14.90 -5.50 -36.49
N ASP A 260 15.13 -6.65 -35.87
CA ASP A 260 14.11 -7.46 -35.19
C ASP A 260 14.07 -7.23 -33.68
N GLY A 261 12.97 -7.64 -33.04
CA GLY A 261 12.89 -7.71 -31.58
C GLY A 261 12.81 -6.32 -30.96
N GLY A 262 11.69 -5.62 -31.17
CA GLY A 262 11.53 -4.24 -30.72
C GLY A 262 11.76 -4.04 -29.22
N GLY A 263 11.39 -5.04 -28.41
CA GLY A 263 11.77 -5.14 -27.01
C GLY A 263 13.02 -5.99 -26.81
N ILE A 264 12.91 -7.28 -27.15
CA ILE A 264 13.91 -8.31 -26.85
C ILE A 264 14.26 -9.07 -28.12
N PHE A 265 15.55 -9.26 -28.36
CA PHE A 265 16.07 -10.18 -29.35
C PHE A 265 16.86 -11.30 -28.66
N GLY A 266 16.61 -12.54 -29.06
CA GLY A 266 17.33 -13.70 -28.53
C GLY A 266 17.77 -14.67 -29.63
N ASP A 267 19.04 -15.03 -29.63
CA ASP A 267 19.63 -15.99 -30.56
C ASP A 267 20.42 -17.03 -29.76
N PHE A 268 19.90 -18.27 -29.73
CA PHE A 268 20.35 -19.38 -28.88
C PHE A 268 20.28 -19.10 -27.36
N GLY A 269 19.49 -19.90 -26.64
CA GLY A 269 19.35 -19.80 -25.18
C GLY A 269 17.92 -20.03 -24.68
N GLN A 270 17.61 -19.50 -23.50
CA GLN A 270 16.28 -19.56 -22.90
C GLN A 270 15.79 -18.16 -22.51
N LEU A 271 14.52 -17.88 -22.79
CA LEU A 271 13.81 -16.70 -22.29
C LEU A 271 12.69 -17.16 -21.37
N SER A 272 12.74 -16.75 -20.11
CA SER A 272 11.68 -16.95 -19.12
C SER A 272 11.07 -15.59 -18.79
N ILE A 273 9.76 -15.43 -18.98
CA ILE A 273 9.06 -14.17 -18.73
C ILE A 273 7.90 -14.45 -17.77
N VAL A 274 8.01 -13.97 -16.54
CA VAL A 274 7.11 -14.30 -15.45
C VAL A 274 6.53 -13.01 -14.86
N ARG A 275 5.20 -12.94 -14.72
CA ARG A 275 4.49 -11.79 -14.14
C ARG A 275 4.95 -10.44 -14.68
N SER A 276 5.26 -10.40 -15.99
CA SER A 276 5.90 -9.24 -16.62
C SER A 276 5.06 -8.69 -17.77
N THR A 277 5.28 -7.41 -18.08
CA THR A 277 4.57 -6.70 -19.16
C THR A 277 5.55 -6.30 -20.26
N VAL A 278 5.31 -6.78 -21.48
CA VAL A 278 6.02 -6.38 -22.70
C VAL A 278 5.06 -5.62 -23.61
N ASN A 279 5.10 -4.29 -23.56
CA ASN A 279 4.04 -3.46 -24.15
C ASN A 279 4.56 -2.33 -25.05
N SER A 280 3.85 -2.04 -26.13
CA SER A 280 4.11 -0.88 -26.99
C SER A 280 5.55 -0.81 -27.55
N ASN A 281 6.22 -1.95 -27.70
CA ASN A 281 7.52 -2.03 -28.34
C ASN A 281 7.35 -2.15 -29.86
N ALA A 282 8.35 -1.73 -30.63
CA ALA A 282 8.24 -1.78 -32.08
C ALA A 282 9.55 -2.20 -32.77
N ALA A 283 9.46 -3.15 -33.70
CA ALA A 283 10.53 -3.53 -34.60
C ALA A 283 10.34 -2.88 -35.98
N ALA A 284 11.41 -2.76 -36.75
CA ALA A 284 11.33 -2.41 -38.16
C ALA A 284 10.83 -3.62 -38.95
N ASP A 285 11.42 -4.79 -38.70
CA ASP A 285 11.07 -6.03 -39.38
C ASP A 285 10.23 -6.95 -38.46
N ASP A 286 10.79 -8.03 -37.92
CA ASP A 286 10.05 -9.06 -37.20
C ASP A 286 10.00 -8.85 -35.67
N GLY A 287 8.94 -9.35 -35.03
CA GLY A 287 8.89 -9.46 -33.57
C GLY A 287 8.82 -8.13 -32.85
N GLY A 288 7.67 -7.44 -32.90
CA GLY A 288 7.52 -6.12 -32.29
C GLY A 288 7.85 -6.09 -30.78
N ALA A 289 7.53 -7.16 -30.06
CA ALA A 289 7.98 -7.38 -28.68
C ALA A 289 9.24 -8.25 -28.63
N ILE A 290 9.16 -9.47 -29.16
CA ILE A 290 10.23 -10.47 -29.11
C ILE A 290 10.45 -11.05 -30.51
N ALA A 291 11.70 -11.06 -30.94
CA ALA A 291 12.15 -11.89 -32.05
C ALA A 291 13.18 -12.90 -31.55
N MET A 292 13.05 -14.15 -31.99
CA MET A 292 13.94 -15.19 -31.50
C MET A 292 14.30 -16.29 -32.51
N SER A 293 15.52 -16.80 -32.38
CA SER A 293 16.10 -17.85 -33.22
C SER A 293 16.67 -18.97 -32.34
N GLU A 294 16.14 -20.18 -32.49
CA GLU A 294 16.58 -21.37 -31.72
C GLU A 294 16.48 -21.22 -30.18
N VAL A 295 15.58 -20.36 -29.72
CA VAL A 295 15.35 -20.05 -28.30
C VAL A 295 14.13 -20.77 -27.74
N ARG A 296 14.19 -21.16 -26.47
CA ARG A 296 13.02 -21.61 -25.70
C ARG A 296 12.41 -20.43 -24.96
N LEU A 297 11.24 -19.98 -25.40
CA LEU A 297 10.44 -18.98 -24.69
C LEU A 297 9.41 -19.68 -23.80
N GLU A 298 9.50 -19.42 -22.49
CA GLU A 298 8.53 -19.82 -21.48
C GLU A 298 7.95 -18.56 -20.85
N THR A 299 6.63 -18.38 -20.94
CA THR A 299 5.95 -17.25 -20.30
C THR A 299 4.94 -17.74 -19.27
N GLN A 300 4.78 -16.96 -18.20
CA GLN A 300 3.80 -17.22 -17.17
C GLN A 300 3.22 -15.91 -16.63
N ASP A 301 1.90 -15.86 -16.47
CA ASP A 301 1.18 -14.75 -15.83
C ASP A 301 1.53 -13.36 -16.43
N SER A 302 1.84 -13.32 -17.74
CA SER A 302 2.47 -12.17 -18.40
C SER A 302 1.60 -11.57 -19.50
N THR A 303 1.88 -10.32 -19.85
CA THR A 303 1.13 -9.58 -20.87
C THR A 303 2.03 -9.08 -22.00
N PHE A 304 1.68 -9.42 -23.23
CA PHE A 304 2.27 -8.90 -24.46
C PHE A 304 1.24 -8.04 -25.18
N ALA A 305 1.40 -6.71 -25.14
CA ALA A 305 0.36 -5.82 -25.65
C ALA A 305 0.84 -4.70 -26.55
N ASN A 306 0.02 -4.34 -27.56
CA ASN A 306 0.24 -3.17 -28.40
C ASN A 306 1.62 -3.10 -29.08
N ASN A 307 2.29 -4.24 -29.27
CA ASN A 307 3.59 -4.28 -29.92
C ASN A 307 3.42 -4.30 -31.45
N VAL A 308 4.40 -3.76 -32.18
CA VAL A 308 4.30 -3.54 -33.62
C VAL A 308 5.52 -4.04 -34.39
N ALA A 309 5.32 -4.97 -35.32
CA ALA A 309 6.25 -5.29 -36.40
C ALA A 309 5.85 -4.48 -37.63
N ARG A 310 6.74 -3.64 -38.19
CA ARG A 310 6.36 -2.64 -39.21
C ARG A 310 6.40 -3.15 -40.64
N GLU A 311 7.32 -4.05 -40.94
CA GLU A 311 7.52 -4.63 -42.27
C GLU A 311 7.51 -6.16 -42.24
N GLY A 312 7.65 -6.77 -41.07
CA GLY A 312 7.65 -8.20 -40.86
C GLY A 312 6.39 -8.77 -40.20
N SER A 313 6.57 -9.94 -39.59
CA SER A 313 5.57 -10.80 -38.96
C SER A 313 5.76 -10.86 -37.43
N GLY A 314 4.79 -11.42 -36.73
CA GLY A 314 4.90 -11.58 -35.27
C GLY A 314 4.82 -10.23 -34.56
N GLY A 315 3.67 -9.56 -34.62
CA GLY A 315 3.51 -8.22 -34.03
C GLY A 315 3.89 -8.19 -32.54
N ALA A 316 3.62 -9.27 -31.80
CA ALA A 316 4.20 -9.50 -30.48
C ALA A 316 5.44 -10.40 -30.56
N ILE A 317 5.25 -11.67 -30.92
CA ILE A 317 6.29 -12.70 -30.88
C ILE A 317 6.53 -13.23 -32.28
N TRP A 318 7.78 -13.18 -32.73
CA TRP A 318 8.26 -13.90 -33.90
C TRP A 318 9.29 -14.94 -33.48
N GLY A 319 9.24 -16.13 -34.05
CA GLY A 319 10.22 -17.15 -33.77
C GLY A 319 10.54 -18.11 -34.92
N TRP A 320 11.81 -18.51 -34.97
CA TRP A 320 12.31 -19.56 -35.85
C TRP A 320 12.84 -20.74 -35.03
N GLY A 321 12.25 -21.93 -35.24
CA GLY A 321 12.30 -23.00 -34.23
C GLY A 321 13.34 -24.11 -34.40
N GLY A 322 14.10 -24.16 -35.50
CA GLY A 322 15.22 -25.11 -35.69
C GLY A 322 15.03 -26.50 -35.05
N PHE A 323 16.00 -26.95 -34.26
CA PHE A 323 15.92 -28.19 -33.47
C PHE A 323 15.55 -27.98 -31.99
N GLN A 324 15.77 -26.79 -31.44
CA GLN A 324 15.69 -26.55 -29.99
C GLN A 324 14.67 -25.48 -29.57
N GLY A 325 14.21 -24.66 -30.52
CA GLY A 325 13.32 -23.53 -30.23
C GLY A 325 11.89 -23.96 -29.94
N ARG A 326 11.20 -23.22 -29.07
CA ARG A 326 9.76 -23.40 -28.78
C ARG A 326 9.16 -22.16 -28.13
N VAL A 327 7.84 -22.05 -28.21
CA VAL A 327 7.04 -21.06 -27.47
C VAL A 327 6.06 -21.79 -26.56
N PHE A 328 6.08 -21.48 -25.28
CA PHE A 328 5.11 -21.95 -24.30
C PHE A 328 4.52 -20.76 -23.53
N LEU A 329 3.24 -20.44 -23.78
CA LEU A 329 2.51 -19.37 -23.10
C LEU A 329 1.57 -19.95 -22.03
N SER A 330 1.99 -19.72 -20.79
CA SER A 330 1.33 -19.92 -19.51
C SER A 330 0.41 -18.82 -19.00
N ASN A 331 -0.90 -19.00 -18.80
CA ASN A 331 -1.68 -18.02 -18.03
C ASN A 331 -1.47 -16.56 -18.53
N SER A 332 -1.31 -16.35 -19.83
CA SER A 332 -0.77 -15.11 -20.36
C SER A 332 -1.75 -14.47 -21.34
N THR A 333 -1.60 -13.16 -21.54
CA THR A 333 -2.43 -12.37 -22.45
C THR A 333 -1.57 -11.81 -23.57
N VAL A 334 -1.98 -12.05 -24.83
CA VAL A 334 -1.39 -11.45 -26.04
C VAL A 334 -2.48 -10.62 -26.72
N SER A 335 -2.39 -9.29 -26.61
CA SER A 335 -3.50 -8.42 -27.00
C SER A 335 -3.12 -7.15 -27.75
N GLY A 336 -3.87 -6.81 -28.80
CA GLY A 336 -3.68 -5.54 -29.51
C GLY A 336 -2.36 -5.42 -30.28
N ASN A 337 -1.63 -6.51 -30.49
CA ASN A 337 -0.36 -6.49 -31.23
C ASN A 337 -0.61 -6.47 -32.73
N ARG A 338 0.33 -5.91 -33.50
CA ARG A 338 0.12 -5.65 -34.93
C ARG A 338 1.35 -5.96 -35.77
N ALA A 339 1.20 -6.82 -36.77
CA ALA A 339 2.15 -7.00 -37.86
C ALA A 339 1.67 -6.19 -39.07
N VAL A 340 2.53 -5.36 -39.66
CA VAL A 340 2.19 -4.42 -40.72
C VAL A 340 2.88 -4.83 -42.01
N GLY A 341 2.10 -4.92 -43.08
CA GLY A 341 2.63 -5.30 -44.39
C GLY A 341 1.62 -6.12 -45.18
N ALA A 342 1.73 -6.09 -46.51
CA ALA A 342 0.82 -6.81 -47.40
C ALA A 342 1.00 -8.34 -47.38
N SER A 343 2.05 -8.83 -46.71
CA SER A 343 2.31 -10.24 -46.47
C SER A 343 2.62 -10.51 -44.99
N ALA A 344 2.26 -9.56 -44.11
CA ALA A 344 2.57 -9.67 -42.68
C ALA A 344 1.67 -10.70 -42.02
N GLU A 345 2.27 -11.58 -41.22
CA GLU A 345 1.57 -12.71 -40.62
C GLU A 345 1.71 -12.73 -39.10
N GLY A 346 0.74 -13.36 -38.40
CA GLY A 346 0.86 -13.58 -36.96
C GLY A 346 0.86 -12.27 -36.18
N GLY A 347 -0.25 -11.54 -36.20
CA GLY A 347 -0.33 -10.23 -35.53
C GLY A 347 0.02 -10.31 -34.03
N GLY A 348 -0.39 -11.40 -33.38
CA GLY A 348 0.07 -11.78 -32.06
C GLY A 348 1.38 -12.58 -32.13
N ILE A 349 1.31 -13.79 -32.69
CA ILE A 349 2.41 -14.76 -32.68
C ILE A 349 2.64 -15.32 -34.09
N TYR A 350 3.89 -15.28 -34.55
CA TYR A 350 4.35 -15.97 -35.74
C TYR A 350 5.42 -17.01 -35.38
N GLY A 351 5.31 -18.22 -35.93
CA GLY A 351 6.30 -19.28 -35.76
C GLY A 351 6.57 -20.05 -37.04
N PHE A 352 7.84 -20.17 -37.40
CA PHE A 352 8.30 -21.01 -38.52
C PHE A 352 9.18 -22.16 -38.03
N ASN A 353 8.76 -23.39 -38.33
CA ASN A 353 9.32 -24.63 -37.79
C ASN A 353 9.45 -24.60 -36.26
N LEU A 354 8.48 -23.99 -35.58
CA LEU A 354 8.50 -23.68 -34.15
C LEU A 354 7.27 -24.27 -33.47
N PRO A 355 7.43 -25.21 -32.51
CA PRO A 355 6.34 -25.64 -31.65
C PRO A 355 5.81 -24.47 -30.82
N ILE A 356 4.51 -24.24 -30.88
CA ILE A 356 3.81 -23.23 -30.08
C ILE A 356 2.78 -23.93 -29.22
N THR A 357 2.79 -23.65 -27.93
CA THR A 357 1.77 -24.13 -26.99
C THR A 357 1.17 -22.94 -26.24
N LEU A 358 -0.15 -22.79 -26.35
CA LEU A 358 -0.95 -21.87 -25.58
C LEU A 358 -1.72 -22.67 -24.54
N GLN A 359 -1.55 -22.30 -23.27
CA GLN A 359 -2.24 -22.96 -22.17
C GLN A 359 -2.82 -21.93 -21.21
N SER A 360 -4.14 -22.03 -21.01
CA SER A 360 -4.90 -21.10 -20.17
C SER A 360 -4.58 -19.64 -20.48
N SER A 361 -4.51 -19.30 -21.76
CA SER A 361 -4.04 -18.00 -22.25
C SER A 361 -5.05 -17.35 -23.20
N THR A 362 -5.00 -16.03 -23.33
CA THR A 362 -5.92 -15.25 -24.18
C THR A 362 -5.13 -14.53 -25.27
N VAL A 363 -5.47 -14.78 -26.53
CA VAL A 363 -4.92 -14.13 -27.73
C VAL A 363 -6.06 -13.41 -28.45
N THR A 364 -6.13 -12.09 -28.34
CA THR A 364 -7.29 -11.31 -28.83
C THR A 364 -6.90 -9.93 -29.35
N GLY A 365 -7.71 -9.35 -30.25
CA GLY A 365 -7.50 -7.99 -30.77
C GLY A 365 -6.19 -7.79 -31.53
N ASN A 366 -5.47 -8.85 -31.88
CA ASN A 366 -4.22 -8.75 -32.63
C ASN A 366 -4.50 -8.66 -34.13
N ALA A 367 -3.65 -7.96 -34.88
CA ALA A 367 -3.89 -7.62 -36.28
C ALA A 367 -2.73 -7.95 -37.22
N ALA A 368 -3.02 -8.56 -38.36
CA ALA A 368 -2.07 -8.83 -39.46
C ALA A 368 -2.82 -8.92 -40.80
N GLU A 369 -2.13 -9.19 -41.91
CA GLU A 369 -2.80 -9.52 -43.18
C GLU A 369 -3.28 -10.98 -43.17
N ILE A 370 -2.48 -11.89 -42.59
CA ILE A 370 -2.80 -13.31 -42.44
C ILE A 370 -2.59 -13.73 -40.98
N GLY A 371 -3.54 -14.45 -40.37
CA GLY A 371 -3.33 -14.98 -39.02
C GLY A 371 -3.19 -13.89 -37.97
N GLY A 372 -4.21 -13.04 -37.81
CA GLY A 372 -4.19 -11.90 -36.88
C GLY A 372 -3.80 -12.31 -35.46
N GLY A 373 -4.33 -13.43 -34.97
CA GLY A 373 -3.92 -14.02 -33.69
C GLY A 373 -2.60 -14.78 -33.78
N VAL A 374 -2.62 -15.96 -34.41
CA VAL A 374 -1.48 -16.88 -34.50
C VAL A 374 -1.25 -17.35 -35.94
N ALA A 375 0.00 -17.33 -36.38
CA ALA A 375 0.47 -17.96 -37.60
C ALA A 375 1.55 -19.00 -37.30
N ALA A 376 1.27 -20.27 -37.57
CA ALA A 376 2.15 -21.38 -37.22
C ALA A 376 2.42 -22.29 -38.43
N TYR A 377 3.65 -22.24 -38.94
CA TYR A 377 4.14 -23.05 -40.05
C TYR A 377 5.07 -24.12 -39.50
N ALA A 378 4.64 -25.38 -39.45
CA ALA A 378 5.49 -26.45 -38.96
C ALA A 378 5.18 -27.80 -39.63
N ASP A 379 6.14 -28.72 -39.54
CA ASP A 379 5.96 -30.12 -39.90
C ASP A 379 5.18 -30.90 -38.83
N ALA A 380 4.79 -32.14 -39.13
CA ALA A 380 3.92 -32.96 -38.27
C ALA A 380 4.45 -33.21 -36.83
N ASN A 381 5.71 -32.89 -36.54
CA ASN A 381 6.33 -33.05 -35.21
C ASN A 381 6.37 -31.75 -34.39
N ARG A 382 5.85 -30.64 -34.92
CA ARG A 382 5.97 -29.30 -34.33
C ARG A 382 4.61 -28.58 -34.28
N ALA A 383 3.59 -29.26 -33.77
CA ALA A 383 2.22 -28.78 -33.73
C ALA A 383 2.02 -27.48 -32.93
N LEU A 384 1.07 -26.67 -33.41
CA LEU A 384 0.40 -25.65 -32.60
C LEU A 384 -0.58 -26.36 -31.65
N VAL A 385 -0.40 -26.15 -30.36
CA VAL A 385 -1.21 -26.76 -29.30
C VAL A 385 -1.93 -25.65 -28.55
N ILE A 386 -3.26 -25.72 -28.48
CA ILE A 386 -4.10 -24.73 -27.79
C ILE A 386 -4.95 -25.47 -26.76
N LYS A 387 -4.78 -25.13 -25.48
CA LYS A 387 -5.43 -25.81 -24.36
C LYS A 387 -6.04 -24.82 -23.39
N SER A 388 -7.32 -24.99 -23.06
CA SER A 388 -8.01 -24.11 -22.10
C SER A 388 -7.85 -22.63 -22.41
N SER A 389 -7.73 -22.27 -23.69
CA SER A 389 -7.30 -20.93 -24.12
C SER A 389 -8.34 -20.29 -25.02
N ILE A 390 -8.24 -18.97 -25.19
CA ILE A 390 -9.04 -18.19 -26.13
C ILE A 390 -8.12 -17.68 -27.24
N VAL A 391 -8.47 -17.97 -28.50
CA VAL A 391 -7.93 -17.27 -29.68
C VAL A 391 -9.11 -16.77 -30.48
N ALA A 392 -9.51 -15.51 -30.21
CA ALA A 392 -10.74 -14.94 -30.77
C ALA A 392 -10.70 -13.42 -30.82
N GLY A 393 -11.49 -12.83 -31.72
CA GLY A 393 -11.57 -11.37 -31.87
C GLY A 393 -10.30 -10.75 -32.45
N ASN A 394 -9.49 -11.52 -33.17
CA ASN A 394 -8.33 -11.01 -33.89
C ASN A 394 -8.75 -10.53 -35.29
N HIS A 395 -7.89 -9.76 -35.95
CA HIS A 395 -8.19 -9.08 -37.20
C HIS A 395 -7.19 -9.44 -38.29
N ALA A 396 -7.66 -10.08 -39.36
CA ALA A 396 -6.87 -10.24 -40.58
C ALA A 396 -7.77 -10.31 -41.82
N SER A 397 -7.19 -10.03 -42.98
CA SER A 397 -7.88 -10.23 -44.27
C SER A 397 -8.09 -11.71 -44.56
N VAL A 398 -7.18 -12.56 -44.07
CA VAL A 398 -7.21 -14.01 -44.23
C VAL A 398 -6.93 -14.69 -42.90
N ASN A 399 -7.76 -15.67 -42.52
CA ASN A 399 -7.61 -16.49 -41.30
C ASN A 399 -7.41 -15.63 -40.03
N PRO A 400 -8.41 -14.85 -39.58
CA PRO A 400 -8.24 -13.84 -38.53
C PRO A 400 -7.63 -14.36 -37.22
N ASP A 401 -8.08 -15.52 -36.74
CA ASP A 401 -7.64 -16.04 -35.45
C ASP A 401 -6.39 -16.93 -35.56
N VAL A 402 -6.43 -17.97 -36.39
CA VAL A 402 -5.35 -18.94 -36.52
C VAL A 402 -5.12 -19.33 -37.98
N THR A 403 -3.89 -19.20 -38.45
CA THR A 403 -3.43 -19.87 -39.67
C THR A 403 -2.47 -21.01 -39.30
N ALA A 404 -2.85 -22.24 -39.64
CA ALA A 404 -2.07 -23.44 -39.36
C ALA A 404 -2.22 -24.45 -40.52
N PRO A 405 -1.61 -24.18 -41.69
CA PRO A 405 -1.80 -25.01 -42.87
C PRO A 405 -1.33 -26.45 -42.67
N ILE A 406 -2.04 -27.39 -43.30
CA ILE A 406 -1.72 -28.82 -43.30
C ILE A 406 -0.48 -29.04 -44.19
N TYR A 407 0.70 -29.24 -43.57
CA TYR A 407 1.88 -29.69 -44.28
C TYR A 407 1.94 -31.22 -44.31
N GLY A 408 2.09 -31.80 -45.50
CA GLY A 408 2.31 -33.26 -45.68
C GLY A 408 1.12 -34.16 -45.32
N GLY A 409 -0.09 -33.61 -45.17
CA GLY A 409 -1.32 -34.39 -44.94
C GLY A 409 -1.67 -34.68 -43.48
N HIS A 410 -0.95 -34.10 -42.51
CA HIS A 410 -1.27 -34.21 -41.08
C HIS A 410 -1.73 -32.86 -40.51
N PRO A 411 -2.82 -32.81 -39.72
CA PRO A 411 -3.22 -31.57 -39.05
C PRO A 411 -2.14 -31.14 -38.06
N ASN A 412 -1.57 -29.94 -38.27
CA ASN A 412 -0.53 -29.36 -37.42
C ASN A 412 -1.10 -28.50 -36.28
N LEU A 413 -2.32 -28.84 -35.84
CA LEU A 413 -3.10 -28.09 -34.86
C LEU A 413 -3.83 -29.07 -33.93
N ALA A 414 -3.61 -28.93 -32.63
CA ALA A 414 -4.30 -29.69 -31.59
C ALA A 414 -4.96 -28.73 -30.61
N VAL A 415 -6.29 -28.80 -30.52
CA VAL A 415 -7.11 -27.90 -29.69
C VAL A 415 -7.94 -28.72 -28.71
N THR A 416 -7.89 -28.39 -27.42
CA THR A 416 -8.76 -29.01 -26.40
C THR A 416 -9.26 -27.99 -25.38
N HIS A 417 -10.53 -28.08 -25.01
CA HIS A 417 -11.20 -27.16 -24.09
C HIS A 417 -10.92 -25.68 -24.41
N SER A 418 -10.87 -25.29 -25.69
CA SER A 418 -10.50 -23.93 -26.08
C SER A 418 -11.53 -23.28 -26.98
N LEU A 419 -11.54 -21.94 -27.01
CA LEU A 419 -12.40 -21.13 -27.85
C LEU A 419 -11.59 -20.58 -29.02
N ILE A 420 -11.96 -20.99 -30.24
CA ILE A 420 -11.50 -20.41 -31.49
C ILE A 420 -12.65 -19.61 -32.09
N GLY A 421 -12.50 -18.28 -32.18
CA GLY A 421 -13.59 -17.39 -32.58
C GLY A 421 -13.99 -17.59 -34.04
N ASP A 422 -13.00 -17.72 -34.93
CA ASP A 422 -13.10 -17.93 -36.36
C ASP A 422 -12.22 -19.13 -36.77
N SER A 423 -12.84 -20.14 -37.38
CA SER A 423 -12.17 -21.38 -37.79
C SER A 423 -11.43 -21.30 -39.14
N ALA A 424 -11.51 -20.18 -39.86
CA ALA A 424 -10.78 -19.97 -41.11
C ALA A 424 -9.28 -20.24 -40.92
N GLY A 425 -8.69 -21.08 -41.77
CA GLY A 425 -7.26 -21.42 -41.72
C GLY A 425 -6.89 -22.57 -40.79
N THR A 426 -7.84 -23.14 -40.03
CA THR A 426 -7.59 -24.20 -39.05
C THR A 426 -7.91 -25.61 -39.54
N GLY A 427 -8.87 -25.74 -40.47
CA GLY A 427 -9.42 -27.03 -40.89
C GLY A 427 -10.31 -27.72 -39.83
N LEU A 428 -10.62 -27.04 -38.72
CA LEU A 428 -11.53 -27.53 -37.69
C LEU A 428 -12.98 -27.43 -38.15
N ALA A 429 -13.81 -28.36 -37.69
CA ALA A 429 -15.25 -28.29 -37.92
C ALA A 429 -15.89 -27.29 -36.94
N GLU A 430 -16.85 -26.51 -37.42
CA GLU A 430 -17.60 -25.58 -36.61
C GLU A 430 -18.36 -26.30 -35.47
N ALA A 431 -18.30 -25.72 -34.28
CA ALA A 431 -18.91 -26.24 -33.06
C ALA A 431 -19.34 -25.06 -32.16
N GLN A 432 -20.58 -24.60 -32.34
CA GLN A 432 -21.19 -23.51 -31.55
C GLN A 432 -21.48 -23.89 -30.09
N SER A 433 -21.34 -25.18 -29.78
CA SER A 433 -21.37 -25.76 -28.44
C SER A 433 -20.18 -26.70 -28.30
N ALA A 434 -19.74 -26.97 -27.07
CA ALA A 434 -18.58 -27.80 -26.79
C ALA A 434 -18.59 -29.11 -27.61
N ASP A 435 -17.54 -29.32 -28.41
CA ASP A 435 -17.34 -30.55 -29.18
C ASP A 435 -16.86 -31.72 -28.29
N GLY A 436 -16.54 -32.86 -28.89
CA GLY A 436 -16.04 -34.03 -28.16
C GLY A 436 -14.70 -33.83 -27.44
N ALA A 437 -13.97 -32.76 -27.74
CA ALA A 437 -12.73 -32.35 -27.09
C ALA A 437 -12.92 -31.12 -26.18
N GLY A 438 -14.16 -30.68 -25.96
CA GLY A 438 -14.53 -29.54 -25.13
C GLY A 438 -14.38 -28.18 -25.82
N ASN A 439 -14.15 -28.13 -27.13
CA ASN A 439 -13.85 -26.88 -27.83
C ASN A 439 -15.11 -26.14 -28.29
N LEU A 440 -15.00 -24.82 -28.32
CA LEU A 440 -15.95 -23.93 -29.00
C LEU A 440 -15.28 -23.39 -30.26
N ILE A 441 -15.84 -23.72 -31.42
CA ILE A 441 -15.25 -23.40 -32.72
C ILE A 441 -16.26 -22.59 -33.53
N GLY A 442 -15.99 -21.30 -33.72
CA GLY A 442 -16.85 -20.43 -34.50
C GLY A 442 -16.73 -20.61 -36.01
N SER A 443 -17.72 -20.09 -36.72
CA SER A 443 -17.77 -20.16 -38.18
C SER A 443 -16.73 -19.28 -38.83
N ALA A 444 -16.23 -19.71 -39.99
CA ALA A 444 -15.36 -18.92 -40.84
C ALA A 444 -16.07 -17.75 -41.55
N VAL A 445 -17.40 -17.62 -41.40
CA VAL A 445 -18.21 -16.60 -42.09
C VAL A 445 -19.34 -16.04 -41.24
N GLY A 446 -19.52 -14.72 -41.29
CA GLY A 446 -20.74 -14.03 -40.84
C GLY A 446 -21.02 -14.16 -39.34
N ALA A 447 -22.31 -14.25 -38.99
CA ALA A 447 -22.79 -14.22 -37.60
C ALA A 447 -22.50 -15.52 -36.80
N GLY A 448 -21.82 -16.50 -37.39
CA GLY A 448 -21.41 -17.73 -36.71
C GLY A 448 -20.03 -17.63 -36.04
N VAL A 449 -19.29 -16.54 -36.22
CA VAL A 449 -18.07 -16.24 -35.45
C VAL A 449 -18.45 -16.12 -33.97
N ILE A 450 -17.71 -16.79 -33.08
CA ILE A 450 -18.00 -16.76 -31.64
C ILE A 450 -17.29 -15.55 -31.01
N ASP A 451 -18.08 -14.67 -30.40
CA ASP A 451 -17.57 -13.59 -29.56
C ASP A 451 -17.22 -14.16 -28.16
N PRO A 452 -15.96 -14.08 -27.71
CA PRO A 452 -15.57 -14.51 -26.36
C PRO A 452 -16.13 -13.60 -25.25
N ARG A 453 -16.68 -12.42 -25.60
CA ARG A 453 -17.27 -11.44 -24.68
C ARG A 453 -16.30 -11.01 -23.59
N LEU A 454 -15.17 -10.50 -24.05
CA LEU A 454 -14.10 -9.98 -23.22
C LEU A 454 -14.33 -8.50 -22.87
N GLY A 455 -14.00 -8.12 -21.64
CA GLY A 455 -13.82 -6.72 -21.26
C GLY A 455 -12.57 -6.11 -21.90
N PRO A 456 -12.30 -4.80 -21.67
CA PRO A 456 -11.08 -4.16 -22.16
C PRO A 456 -9.82 -4.78 -21.51
N LEU A 457 -8.66 -4.57 -22.15
CA LEU A 457 -7.37 -4.90 -21.55
C LEU A 457 -7.07 -3.87 -20.45
N GLU A 458 -7.18 -4.27 -19.19
CA GLU A 458 -6.99 -3.36 -18.06
C GLU A 458 -6.48 -4.08 -16.81
N ASN A 459 -6.29 -3.31 -15.74
CA ASN A 459 -5.92 -3.87 -14.45
C ASN A 459 -7.14 -4.51 -13.77
N ASN A 460 -7.27 -5.83 -13.86
CA ASN A 460 -8.31 -6.60 -13.17
C ASN A 460 -7.84 -7.24 -11.85
N GLY A 461 -6.82 -6.67 -11.20
CA GLY A 461 -6.37 -7.06 -9.85
C GLY A 461 -5.14 -7.97 -9.79
N GLY A 462 -4.46 -8.22 -10.92
CA GLY A 462 -3.25 -9.05 -11.02
C GLY A 462 -1.95 -8.27 -11.16
N PRO A 463 -0.78 -8.96 -11.24
CA PRO A 463 0.51 -8.31 -11.48
C PRO A 463 0.64 -7.74 -12.90
N THR A 464 -0.20 -8.21 -13.85
CA THR A 464 -0.22 -7.76 -15.24
C THR A 464 -1.67 -7.56 -15.72
N TRP A 465 -1.86 -6.83 -16.83
CA TRP A 465 -3.20 -6.54 -17.35
C TRP A 465 -3.85 -7.76 -18.01
N THR A 466 -5.16 -7.89 -17.88
CA THR A 466 -5.93 -9.02 -18.42
C THR A 466 -7.20 -8.54 -19.12
N HIS A 467 -7.86 -9.44 -19.84
CA HIS A 467 -9.23 -9.25 -20.30
C HIS A 467 -10.17 -10.04 -19.37
N ALA A 468 -11.02 -9.34 -18.61
CA ALA A 468 -12.05 -9.99 -17.81
C ALA A 468 -13.09 -10.67 -18.73
N LEU A 469 -13.63 -11.82 -18.32
CA LEU A 469 -14.80 -12.41 -18.97
C LEU A 469 -16.06 -11.66 -18.53
N LEU A 470 -16.84 -11.16 -19.48
CA LEU A 470 -18.11 -10.48 -19.18
C LEU A 470 -19.23 -11.49 -18.88
N ASP A 471 -20.28 -11.04 -18.22
CA ASP A 471 -21.48 -11.85 -17.91
C ASP A 471 -21.99 -12.62 -19.13
N ASN A 472 -22.21 -13.93 -18.97
CA ASN A 472 -22.62 -14.86 -20.02
C ASN A 472 -21.58 -15.01 -21.16
N SER A 473 -20.30 -14.79 -20.88
CA SER A 473 -19.23 -15.22 -21.78
C SER A 473 -19.30 -16.74 -22.01
N PRO A 474 -19.16 -17.21 -23.27
CA PRO A 474 -19.14 -18.64 -23.56
C PRO A 474 -17.88 -19.35 -23.03
N ALA A 475 -16.87 -18.59 -22.58
CA ALA A 475 -15.63 -19.13 -22.03
C ALA A 475 -15.74 -19.51 -20.54
N ILE A 476 -16.79 -19.07 -19.84
CA ILE A 476 -16.99 -19.33 -18.42
C ILE A 476 -17.27 -20.81 -18.20
N ASP A 477 -16.54 -21.43 -17.27
CA ASP A 477 -16.59 -22.85 -16.88
C ASP A 477 -16.43 -23.84 -18.05
N ALA A 478 -15.84 -23.39 -19.16
CA ALA A 478 -15.73 -24.17 -20.39
C ALA A 478 -14.32 -24.73 -20.64
N GLY A 479 -13.35 -24.39 -19.79
CA GLY A 479 -11.98 -24.89 -19.80
C GLY A 479 -11.85 -26.31 -19.25
N GLY A 480 -10.61 -26.79 -19.17
CA GLY A 480 -10.32 -28.13 -18.64
C GLY A 480 -10.54 -28.21 -17.13
N SER A 481 -10.77 -29.42 -16.60
CA SER A 481 -10.92 -29.64 -15.15
C SER A 481 -9.61 -29.93 -14.42
N THR A 482 -8.47 -29.88 -15.11
CA THR A 482 -7.14 -30.14 -14.54
C THR A 482 -6.22 -28.96 -14.84
N PRO A 483 -5.71 -28.26 -13.81
CA PRO A 483 -4.80 -27.15 -14.03
C PRO A 483 -3.46 -27.63 -14.63
N PRO A 484 -2.73 -26.76 -15.35
CA PRO A 484 -1.41 -27.06 -15.88
C PRO A 484 -0.42 -27.53 -14.78
N LEU A 485 0.48 -28.46 -15.09
CA LEU A 485 1.59 -28.84 -14.19
C LEU A 485 2.91 -28.26 -14.71
N LEU A 486 3.40 -27.17 -14.12
CA LEU A 486 4.80 -26.71 -14.21
C LEU A 486 5.29 -26.06 -12.91
N GLY A 487 6.14 -26.75 -12.15
CA GLY A 487 7.20 -26.13 -11.33
C GLY A 487 6.85 -25.40 -10.03
N GLN A 488 5.79 -24.58 -9.93
CA GLN A 488 5.39 -23.85 -8.70
C GLN A 488 3.87 -23.64 -8.64
N SER A 489 3.33 -23.47 -7.42
CA SER A 489 1.91 -23.51 -7.03
C SER A 489 0.91 -22.75 -7.94
N PHE A 490 0.17 -23.47 -8.79
CA PHE A 490 -0.99 -22.97 -9.58
C PHE A 490 -2.26 -22.82 -8.74
N ALA A 491 -2.21 -21.98 -7.71
CA ALA A 491 -3.42 -21.68 -6.95
C ALA A 491 -4.38 -20.78 -7.74
N GLY A 492 -3.87 -19.96 -8.69
CA GLY A 492 -4.64 -18.92 -9.35
C GLY A 492 -4.48 -18.74 -10.86
N ASP A 493 -5.31 -17.87 -11.43
CA ASP A 493 -5.26 -17.44 -12.84
C ASP A 493 -4.12 -16.42 -13.09
N GLN A 494 -4.08 -15.73 -14.25
CA GLN A 494 -3.02 -14.73 -14.55
C GLN A 494 -2.84 -13.68 -13.44
N ARG A 495 -3.88 -13.41 -12.65
CA ARG A 495 -3.83 -12.44 -11.56
C ARG A 495 -3.13 -12.97 -10.30
N GLY A 496 -2.90 -14.27 -10.23
CA GLY A 496 -2.33 -14.93 -9.06
C GLY A 496 -3.31 -14.99 -7.89
N PHE A 497 -2.81 -15.33 -6.70
CA PHE A 497 -3.64 -15.37 -5.49
C PHE A 497 -4.19 -13.96 -5.15
N PRO A 498 -5.46 -13.80 -4.75
CA PRO A 498 -6.43 -14.83 -4.34
C PRO A 498 -7.34 -15.38 -5.47
N TYR A 499 -7.07 -15.05 -6.73
CA TYR A 499 -7.93 -15.42 -7.85
C TYR A 499 -7.71 -16.88 -8.24
N HIS A 500 -8.51 -17.79 -7.69
CA HIS A 500 -8.34 -19.23 -7.91
C HIS A 500 -8.48 -19.60 -9.39
N ARG A 501 -7.70 -20.59 -9.85
CA ARG A 501 -7.76 -21.05 -11.25
C ARG A 501 -8.98 -21.93 -11.55
N ILE A 502 -9.63 -22.45 -10.52
CA ILE A 502 -10.90 -23.19 -10.61
C ILE A 502 -11.77 -22.63 -9.49
N SER A 503 -12.74 -21.78 -9.84
CA SER A 503 -13.64 -21.17 -8.84
C SER A 503 -15.04 -21.79 -8.82
N ASN A 504 -15.49 -22.40 -9.91
CA ASN A 504 -16.83 -23.02 -10.01
C ASN A 504 -16.79 -24.47 -10.55
N GLY A 505 -15.71 -25.19 -10.23
CA GLY A 505 -15.56 -26.62 -10.53
C GLY A 505 -14.96 -26.95 -11.90
N ALA A 506 -14.92 -26.01 -12.83
CA ALA A 506 -14.10 -26.05 -14.05
C ALA A 506 -13.22 -24.79 -14.12
N MET A 507 -12.17 -24.82 -14.95
CA MET A 507 -11.49 -23.59 -15.34
C MET A 507 -12.32 -22.88 -16.39
N ASP A 508 -12.21 -21.57 -16.47
CA ASP A 508 -12.57 -20.79 -17.63
C ASP A 508 -11.57 -21.02 -18.78
N MET A 509 -12.02 -20.80 -20.01
CA MET A 509 -11.09 -20.70 -21.13
C MET A 509 -10.37 -19.34 -21.07
N GLY A 510 -9.05 -19.35 -21.20
CA GLY A 510 -8.24 -18.14 -21.27
C GLY A 510 -7.42 -17.85 -20.01
N SER A 511 -6.86 -16.64 -19.97
CA SER A 511 -5.97 -16.16 -18.91
C SER A 511 -6.68 -15.78 -17.61
N PHE A 512 -7.97 -15.52 -17.67
CA PHE A 512 -8.81 -15.02 -16.58
C PHE A 512 -9.83 -16.07 -16.13
N GLU A 513 -10.05 -16.17 -14.82
CA GLU A 513 -11.09 -16.98 -14.17
C GLU A 513 -12.10 -16.07 -13.46
N VAL A 514 -13.38 -16.16 -13.80
CA VAL A 514 -14.46 -15.55 -13.03
C VAL A 514 -14.49 -16.17 -11.63
N GLN A 515 -14.25 -15.33 -10.62
CA GLN A 515 -14.32 -15.77 -9.24
C GLN A 515 -15.77 -15.80 -8.78
N VAL A 516 -16.17 -16.91 -8.18
CA VAL A 516 -17.43 -17.01 -7.43
C VAL A 516 -17.19 -16.41 -6.05
N SER A 517 -17.93 -15.36 -5.72
CA SER A 517 -17.93 -14.84 -4.35
C SER A 517 -18.64 -15.83 -3.43
N ASP A 518 -17.90 -16.64 -2.67
CA ASP A 518 -18.47 -17.60 -1.71
C ASP A 518 -19.11 -16.94 -0.48
N GLY A 519 -19.22 -15.61 -0.45
CA GLY A 519 -19.72 -14.85 0.71
C GLY A 519 -18.87 -15.03 1.96
N GLN A 520 -17.70 -15.67 1.86
CA GLN A 520 -16.73 -15.78 2.94
C GLN A 520 -15.88 -14.50 2.99
N PRO A 521 -15.63 -13.94 4.19
CA PRO A 521 -14.72 -12.82 4.34
C PRO A 521 -13.32 -13.24 3.87
N LEU A 522 -12.68 -12.41 3.05
CA LEU A 522 -11.28 -12.57 2.71
C LEU A 522 -10.46 -12.27 3.98
N THR A 523 -9.75 -13.26 4.51
CA THR A 523 -8.84 -13.09 5.64
C THR A 523 -7.43 -12.82 5.13
N LEU A 524 -6.84 -11.72 5.57
CA LEU A 524 -5.46 -11.35 5.31
C LEU A 524 -4.68 -11.52 6.61
N HIS A 525 -3.69 -12.40 6.58
CA HIS A 525 -2.78 -12.62 7.71
C HIS A 525 -1.55 -11.75 7.55
N GLY A 526 -1.22 -11.01 8.60
CA GLY A 526 0.07 -10.37 8.82
C GLY A 526 1.16 -11.39 9.11
N THR A 527 2.31 -10.86 9.49
CA THR A 527 3.54 -11.57 9.82
C THR A 527 3.69 -11.68 11.34
N ASP A 528 4.84 -12.17 11.81
CA ASP A 528 5.18 -12.18 13.24
C ASP A 528 5.85 -10.84 13.69
N GLY A 529 5.72 -9.76 12.91
CA GLY A 529 6.26 -8.44 13.25
C GLY A 529 5.35 -7.30 12.78
N ASP A 530 5.67 -6.05 13.16
CA ASP A 530 4.82 -4.87 12.94
C ASP A 530 4.35 -4.70 11.48
N ASP A 531 3.06 -4.84 11.25
CA ASP A 531 2.42 -4.72 9.94
C ASP A 531 1.60 -3.42 9.79
N LEU A 532 1.70 -2.82 8.61
CA LEU A 532 0.91 -1.65 8.21
C LEU A 532 -0.09 -2.01 7.11
N PHE A 533 -1.36 -2.01 7.45
CA PHE A 533 -2.47 -2.13 6.51
C PHE A 533 -2.94 -0.72 6.12
N VAL A 534 -2.87 -0.34 4.85
CA VAL A 534 -3.35 0.95 4.33
C VAL A 534 -4.50 0.72 3.35
N TYR A 535 -5.69 1.23 3.65
CA TYR A 535 -6.83 1.20 2.74
C TYR A 535 -7.19 2.60 2.24
N ASP A 536 -7.33 2.74 0.93
CA ASP A 536 -7.88 3.90 0.24
C ASP A 536 -9.27 3.55 -0.29
N ALA A 537 -10.29 4.07 0.38
CA ALA A 537 -11.69 3.77 0.11
C ALA A 537 -12.16 4.32 -1.24
N ASP A 538 -11.60 5.45 -1.71
CA ASP A 538 -11.97 6.03 -3.01
C ASP A 538 -11.41 5.20 -4.17
N ARG A 539 -10.24 4.60 -3.97
CA ARG A 539 -9.57 3.77 -4.99
C ARG A 539 -9.87 2.28 -4.89
N ARG A 540 -10.61 1.84 -3.86
CA ARG A 540 -10.76 0.42 -3.49
C ARG A 540 -9.40 -0.30 -3.48
N TRP A 541 -8.41 0.37 -2.89
CA TRP A 541 -7.02 -0.05 -2.91
C TRP A 541 -6.60 -0.40 -1.49
N LEU A 542 -6.09 -1.61 -1.31
CA LEU A 542 -5.48 -2.05 -0.06
C LEU A 542 -3.99 -2.22 -0.27
N GLN A 543 -3.19 -1.74 0.66
CA GLN A 543 -1.76 -1.94 0.71
C GLN A 543 -1.42 -2.61 2.03
N ILE A 544 -0.59 -3.65 1.99
CA ILE A 544 -0.01 -4.27 3.19
C ILE A 544 1.48 -4.04 3.11
N ASN A 545 2.02 -3.29 4.05
CA ASN A 545 3.38 -2.75 4.02
C ASN A 545 3.63 -2.01 2.69
N ASP A 546 4.30 -2.62 1.71
CA ASP A 546 4.60 -2.02 0.40
C ASP A 546 3.95 -2.73 -0.80
N VAL A 547 3.08 -3.71 -0.57
CA VAL A 547 2.40 -4.46 -1.63
C VAL A 547 0.95 -3.98 -1.77
N GLY A 548 0.62 -3.48 -2.96
CA GLY A 548 -0.73 -3.00 -3.30
C GLY A 548 -1.60 -4.06 -3.95
N TYR A 549 -2.86 -4.12 -3.52
CA TYR A 549 -3.91 -5.00 -4.00
C TYR A 549 -5.11 -4.14 -4.42
N LEU A 550 -5.56 -4.31 -5.66
CA LEU A 550 -6.84 -3.73 -6.12
C LEU A 550 -7.96 -4.72 -5.80
N GLN A 551 -9.01 -4.26 -5.12
CA GLN A 551 -10.08 -5.15 -4.68
C GLN A 551 -11.04 -5.51 -5.84
N PRO A 552 -11.48 -6.79 -5.94
CA PRO A 552 -12.58 -7.19 -6.82
C PRO A 552 -13.93 -6.61 -6.38
N GLU A 553 -14.86 -6.40 -7.33
CA GLU A 553 -16.24 -6.00 -7.03
C GLU A 553 -16.97 -7.11 -6.24
N GLY A 554 -17.65 -6.74 -5.15
CA GLY A 554 -18.69 -7.60 -4.53
C GLY A 554 -18.46 -8.19 -3.12
N GLY A 555 -17.43 -7.79 -2.35
CA GLY A 555 -17.23 -8.30 -0.97
C GLY A 555 -17.62 -7.31 0.14
N PRO A 556 -18.49 -7.65 1.13
CA PRO A 556 -18.90 -6.74 2.20
C PRO A 556 -17.96 -6.69 3.43
N THR A 557 -17.03 -7.64 3.60
CA THR A 557 -16.19 -7.73 4.82
C THR A 557 -14.78 -8.24 4.49
N LEU A 558 -13.76 -7.53 4.99
CA LEU A 558 -12.36 -7.96 4.99
C LEU A 558 -11.94 -8.27 6.42
N GLN A 559 -11.37 -9.47 6.64
CA GLN A 559 -10.76 -9.83 7.91
C GLN A 559 -9.25 -9.54 7.82
N LEU A 560 -8.74 -8.78 8.78
CA LEU A 560 -7.31 -8.61 9.00
C LEU A 560 -6.95 -9.35 10.27
N ASP A 561 -5.84 -10.07 10.23
CA ASP A 561 -5.25 -10.75 11.37
C ASP A 561 -3.80 -10.26 11.46
N GLY A 562 -3.51 -9.34 12.40
CA GLY A 562 -2.19 -8.69 12.48
C GLY A 562 -1.06 -9.66 12.83
N GLY A 563 -1.35 -10.74 13.56
CA GLY A 563 -0.35 -11.69 14.00
C GLY A 563 0.28 -11.30 15.34
N ASP A 564 1.59 -11.52 15.47
CA ASP A 564 2.37 -11.03 16.61
C ASP A 564 3.05 -9.71 16.19
N GLY A 565 3.00 -8.64 16.99
CA GLY A 565 3.60 -7.36 16.58
C GLY A 565 2.88 -6.16 17.18
N ILE A 566 3.23 -4.95 16.73
CA ILE A 566 2.39 -3.76 16.87
C ILE A 566 1.87 -3.39 15.49
N ASP A 567 0.62 -3.78 15.23
CA ASP A 567 0.01 -3.70 13.93
C ASP A 567 -0.90 -2.48 13.80
N ARG A 568 -0.96 -1.94 12.59
CA ARG A 568 -1.68 -0.70 12.31
C ARG A 568 -2.54 -0.80 11.07
N LEU A 569 -3.82 -0.46 11.21
CA LEU A 569 -4.73 -0.19 10.11
C LEU A 569 -4.86 1.32 9.87
N GLN A 570 -4.61 1.78 8.66
CA GLN A 570 -4.85 3.14 8.21
C GLN A 570 -5.92 3.15 7.11
N VAL A 571 -7.02 3.85 7.36
CA VAL A 571 -8.13 3.99 6.40
C VAL A 571 -8.22 5.44 5.93
N THR A 572 -8.23 5.65 4.62
CA THR A 572 -8.36 6.98 4.00
C THR A 572 -9.65 7.05 3.19
N ALA A 573 -10.52 7.99 3.55
CA ALA A 573 -11.72 8.34 2.78
C ALA A 573 -11.58 9.80 2.32
N ALA A 574 -11.08 10.02 1.10
CA ALA A 574 -10.70 11.35 0.63
C ALA A 574 -11.86 12.12 -0.04
N THR A 575 -12.93 11.46 -0.53
CA THR A 575 -14.05 12.16 -1.18
C THR A 575 -15.44 11.79 -0.62
N GLY A 576 -16.26 12.81 -0.34
CA GLY A 576 -17.69 12.66 0.03
C GLY A 576 -18.03 12.87 1.51
N SER A 577 -19.24 12.44 1.88
CA SER A 577 -19.79 12.36 3.23
C SER A 577 -20.14 10.90 3.56
N GLY A 578 -20.20 10.58 4.85
CA GLY A 578 -20.44 9.21 5.30
C GLY A 578 -20.22 9.01 6.80
N ARG A 579 -20.07 7.77 7.23
CA ARG A 579 -19.90 7.38 8.63
C ARG A 579 -18.65 6.51 8.81
N ILE A 580 -17.83 6.86 9.79
CA ILE A 580 -16.68 6.05 10.25
C ILE A 580 -17.05 5.52 11.63
N VAL A 581 -17.07 4.20 11.81
CA VAL A 581 -17.33 3.56 13.10
C VAL A 581 -16.07 2.81 13.52
N LEU A 582 -15.45 3.20 14.63
CA LEU A 582 -14.31 2.48 15.20
C LEU A 582 -14.68 1.91 16.57
N ARG A 583 -14.28 0.66 16.79
CA ARG A 583 -14.35 -0.05 18.07
C ARG A 583 -13.04 -0.83 18.26
N PRO A 584 -12.71 -1.34 19.46
CA PRO A 584 -11.55 -2.19 19.63
C PRO A 584 -11.55 -3.35 18.61
N GLY A 585 -10.50 -3.45 17.79
CA GLY A 585 -10.33 -4.48 16.76
C GLY A 585 -11.31 -4.44 15.57
N ARG A 586 -12.08 -3.35 15.38
CA ARG A 586 -13.01 -3.22 14.23
C ARG A 586 -13.08 -1.79 13.69
N ALA A 587 -13.11 -1.69 12.36
CA ALA A 587 -13.34 -0.43 11.65
C ALA A 587 -14.38 -0.62 10.56
N LEU A 588 -15.37 0.27 10.49
CA LEU A 588 -16.37 0.31 9.42
C LEU A 588 -16.36 1.70 8.80
N VAL A 589 -16.28 1.78 7.48
CA VAL A 589 -16.40 3.04 6.73
C VAL A 589 -17.55 2.93 5.74
N GLU A 590 -18.53 3.81 5.87
CA GLU A 590 -19.71 3.91 5.02
C GLU A 590 -19.67 5.22 4.23
N HIS A 591 -19.94 5.17 2.92
CA HIS A 591 -20.08 6.34 2.04
C HIS A 591 -21.57 6.55 1.66
N ASP A 592 -22.05 7.79 1.63
CA ASP A 592 -23.47 8.12 1.36
C ASP A 592 -23.90 7.86 -0.10
N SER A 593 -22.97 7.75 -1.05
CA SER A 593 -23.29 7.57 -2.48
C SER A 593 -23.33 6.09 -2.89
N ALA A 594 -24.51 5.47 -2.78
CA ALA A 594 -25.00 4.27 -3.50
C ALA A 594 -24.09 3.03 -3.69
N HIS A 595 -22.94 2.92 -3.03
CA HIS A 595 -22.09 1.73 -3.07
C HIS A 595 -21.63 1.39 -1.65
N SER A 596 -22.24 0.31 -1.12
CA SER A 596 -21.77 -0.57 -0.02
C SER A 596 -20.78 0.02 0.99
N GLY A 597 -21.21 0.17 2.24
CA GLY A 597 -20.27 0.32 3.37
C GLY A 597 -19.31 -0.86 3.45
N PHE A 598 -18.09 -0.60 3.90
CA PHE A 598 -17.01 -1.58 3.96
C PHE A 598 -16.58 -1.85 5.41
N GLU A 599 -16.75 -3.08 5.87
CA GLU A 599 -16.36 -3.51 7.22
C GLU A 599 -14.98 -4.17 7.21
N PHE A 600 -14.07 -3.65 8.03
CA PHE A 600 -12.85 -4.31 8.46
C PHE A 600 -13.08 -4.95 9.83
N VAL A 601 -12.82 -6.25 9.91
CA VAL A 601 -12.67 -6.95 11.18
C VAL A 601 -11.17 -7.14 11.40
N ALA A 602 -10.56 -6.33 12.26
CA ALA A 602 -9.12 -6.25 12.47
C ALA A 602 -8.73 -6.94 13.79
N GLY A 603 -8.58 -8.26 13.74
CA GLY A 603 -8.03 -9.02 14.87
C GLY A 603 -6.53 -8.79 15.00
N GLY A 604 -6.01 -8.64 16.22
CA GLY A 604 -4.58 -8.42 16.47
C GLY A 604 -4.06 -7.11 15.87
N VAL A 605 -4.86 -6.04 15.85
CA VAL A 605 -4.42 -4.72 15.38
C VAL A 605 -4.53 -3.71 16.52
N GLU A 606 -3.39 -3.24 16.99
CA GLU A 606 -3.28 -2.36 18.16
C GLU A 606 -3.62 -0.91 17.81
N LYS A 607 -3.54 -0.51 16.52
CA LYS A 607 -3.83 0.88 16.14
C LYS A 607 -4.67 0.99 14.86
N ILE A 608 -5.81 1.66 14.97
CA ILE A 608 -6.64 2.03 13.82
C ILE A 608 -6.63 3.55 13.63
N VAL A 609 -6.27 4.02 12.44
CA VAL A 609 -6.27 5.43 12.06
C VAL A 609 -7.20 5.66 10.88
N ALA A 610 -8.26 6.43 11.07
CA ALA A 610 -9.17 6.81 10.00
C ALA A 610 -9.03 8.30 9.64
N ASN A 611 -8.83 8.60 8.36
CA ASN A 611 -8.80 9.97 7.84
C ASN A 611 -10.13 10.28 7.15
N GLY A 612 -10.94 11.13 7.78
CA GLY A 612 -12.15 11.68 7.17
C GLY A 612 -11.84 12.89 6.28
N SER A 613 -12.67 13.09 5.26
CA SER A 613 -12.64 14.30 4.44
C SER A 613 -13.19 15.49 5.25
N ALA A 614 -12.65 16.70 5.02
CA ALA A 614 -13.13 17.95 5.63
C ALA A 614 -14.59 18.32 5.28
N ARG A 615 -15.31 17.47 4.52
CA ARG A 615 -16.65 17.75 3.96
C ARG A 615 -17.81 16.97 4.61
N GLY A 616 -17.61 16.31 5.75
CA GLY A 616 -18.74 15.95 6.63
C GLY A 616 -18.89 14.48 7.02
N TYR A 617 -17.80 13.77 7.32
CA TYR A 617 -17.91 12.46 7.96
C TYR A 617 -18.37 12.57 9.42
N LEU A 618 -19.31 11.71 9.81
CA LEU A 618 -19.63 11.42 11.20
C LEU A 618 -18.71 10.31 11.71
N ALA A 619 -17.88 10.62 12.70
CA ALA A 619 -17.15 9.60 13.44
C ALA A 619 -18.00 9.06 14.60
N VAL A 620 -18.01 7.74 14.75
CA VAL A 620 -18.61 7.02 15.87
C VAL A 620 -17.50 6.21 16.54
N LEU A 621 -17.17 6.55 17.77
CA LEU A 621 -16.19 5.83 18.59
C LEU A 621 -16.94 5.08 19.70
N THR A 622 -16.59 3.82 19.93
CA THR A 622 -17.03 3.11 21.15
C THR A 622 -15.81 2.54 21.86
N ASP A 623 -15.88 2.57 23.18
CA ASP A 623 -14.92 2.07 24.14
C ASP A 623 -14.87 0.52 24.20
N SER A 624 -14.03 0.03 25.10
CA SER A 624 -13.95 -1.36 25.54
C SER A 624 -14.67 -1.51 26.90
N PRO A 625 -14.84 -2.73 27.45
CA PRO A 625 -15.39 -2.88 28.80
C PRO A 625 -14.46 -2.50 29.97
N GLY A 626 -13.25 -2.01 29.69
CA GLY A 626 -12.26 -1.58 30.69
C GLY A 626 -12.20 -0.06 30.80
N ASP A 627 -11.29 0.46 31.62
CA ASP A 627 -11.15 1.92 31.77
C ASP A 627 -10.55 2.53 30.49
N ASP A 628 -11.26 3.46 29.87
CA ASP A 628 -10.89 4.06 28.60
C ASP A 628 -10.77 5.59 28.65
N ARG A 629 -9.98 6.12 27.72
CA ARG A 629 -9.76 7.55 27.61
C ARG A 629 -10.02 8.05 26.20
N LEU A 630 -10.89 9.05 26.10
CA LEU A 630 -11.17 9.81 24.89
C LEU A 630 -10.58 11.23 25.00
N VAL A 631 -9.86 11.65 23.97
CA VAL A 631 -9.41 13.05 23.79
C VAL A 631 -9.94 13.57 22.47
N VAL A 632 -10.68 14.68 22.54
CA VAL A 632 -11.29 15.34 21.38
C VAL A 632 -10.81 16.78 21.28
N VAL A 633 -10.29 17.13 20.11
CA VAL A 633 -10.01 18.52 19.70
C VAL A 633 -10.65 18.78 18.34
N PRO A 634 -10.82 20.03 17.91
CA PRO A 634 -11.40 20.33 16.60
C PRO A 634 -10.62 19.63 15.47
N GLY A 635 -11.30 18.79 14.67
CA GLY A 635 -10.69 18.04 13.57
C GLY A 635 -10.02 16.72 13.95
N TYR A 636 -9.97 16.34 15.23
CA TYR A 636 -9.22 15.17 15.69
C TYR A 636 -9.81 14.54 16.95
N ALA A 637 -9.91 13.21 16.96
CA ALA A 637 -10.27 12.45 18.15
C ALA A 637 -9.40 11.21 18.28
N VAL A 638 -9.06 10.84 19.52
CA VAL A 638 -8.38 9.58 19.84
C VAL A 638 -9.01 8.95 21.07
N MET A 639 -9.29 7.66 20.98
CA MET A 639 -9.80 6.82 22.05
C MET A 639 -8.85 5.65 22.26
N SER A 640 -8.52 5.34 23.52
CA SER A 640 -7.53 4.32 23.87
C SER A 640 -7.78 3.74 25.27
N SER A 641 -7.33 2.50 25.49
CA SER A 641 -7.25 1.89 26.83
C SER A 641 -6.43 2.74 27.80
N ALA A 642 -6.93 2.90 29.02
CA ALA A 642 -6.27 3.59 30.12
C ALA A 642 -5.42 2.66 31.01
N ASP A 643 -5.57 1.34 30.88
CA ASP A 643 -4.99 0.31 31.77
C ASP A 643 -3.51 -0.06 31.47
N GLY A 644 -2.90 0.50 30.42
CA GLY A 644 -1.46 0.36 30.15
C GLY A 644 -1.05 0.49 28.68
N PRO A 645 0.25 0.58 28.37
CA PRO A 645 0.73 0.64 26.99
C PRO A 645 0.63 -0.74 26.33
N GLY A 646 -0.37 -0.97 25.48
CA GLY A 646 -0.41 -2.17 24.63
C GLY A 646 -1.71 -2.52 23.91
N ASP A 647 -2.90 -2.20 24.44
CA ASP A 647 -4.05 -3.03 24.05
C ASP A 647 -4.87 -2.55 22.83
N TRP A 648 -5.08 -1.24 22.63
CA TRP A 648 -5.64 -0.69 21.38
C TRP A 648 -5.69 0.86 21.37
N ILE A 649 -5.63 1.47 20.18
CA ILE A 649 -5.80 2.90 19.93
C ILE A 649 -6.65 3.12 18.68
N ASN A 650 -7.76 3.86 18.82
CA ASN A 650 -8.59 4.32 17.70
C ASN A 650 -8.44 5.82 17.51
N GLU A 651 -7.93 6.23 16.35
CA GLU A 651 -7.61 7.62 16.00
C GLU A 651 -8.41 8.04 14.76
N VAL A 652 -9.06 9.21 14.83
CA VAL A 652 -9.81 9.78 13.70
C VAL A 652 -9.36 11.21 13.43
N LYS A 653 -9.05 11.52 12.16
CA LYS A 653 -8.59 12.82 11.69
C LYS A 653 -9.55 13.43 10.69
N GLY A 654 -9.57 14.76 10.58
CA GLY A 654 -10.33 15.48 9.55
C GLY A 654 -11.85 15.48 9.76
N ILE A 655 -12.32 15.29 10.99
CA ILE A 655 -13.76 15.19 11.30
C ILE A 655 -14.37 16.50 11.75
N THR A 656 -15.65 16.69 11.41
CA THR A 656 -16.48 17.82 11.87
C THR A 656 -17.60 17.37 12.81
N ARG A 657 -17.93 16.07 12.80
CA ARG A 657 -18.96 15.47 13.66
C ARG A 657 -18.41 14.23 14.35
N LEU A 658 -18.65 14.12 15.65
CA LEU A 658 -18.24 12.98 16.47
C LEU A 658 -19.37 12.59 17.41
N HIS A 659 -19.62 11.29 17.52
CA HIS A 659 -20.35 10.68 18.63
C HIS A 659 -19.41 9.65 19.27
N ALA A 660 -19.16 9.75 20.56
CA ALA A 660 -18.41 8.74 21.29
C ALA A 660 -19.25 8.16 22.41
N PHE A 661 -19.20 6.85 22.60
CA PHE A 661 -19.97 6.14 23.60
C PHE A 661 -19.01 5.41 24.54
N ALA A 662 -19.25 5.58 25.84
CA ALA A 662 -18.68 4.78 26.91
C ALA A 662 -19.69 3.69 27.35
N SER A 663 -19.17 2.61 27.93
CA SER A 663 -19.89 1.37 28.23
C SER A 663 -19.68 0.93 29.68
N GLN A 664 -18.75 0.00 29.96
CA GLN A 664 -18.35 -0.40 31.30
C GLN A 664 -16.91 0.04 31.50
N GLY A 665 -16.61 0.50 32.71
CA GLY A 665 -15.29 1.07 33.01
C GLY A 665 -15.49 2.36 33.80
N ASN A 666 -14.39 3.00 34.15
CA ASN A 666 -14.35 4.37 34.64
C ASN A 666 -13.73 5.27 33.57
N ASP A 667 -14.56 5.72 32.65
CA ASP A 667 -14.14 6.29 31.38
C ASP A 667 -13.98 7.82 31.45
N THR A 668 -12.94 8.34 30.81
CA THR A 668 -12.67 9.78 30.78
C THR A 668 -12.74 10.36 29.37
N ALA A 669 -13.61 11.34 29.16
CA ALA A 669 -13.66 12.16 27.95
C ALA A 669 -13.10 13.57 28.18
N VAL A 670 -12.22 14.03 27.30
CA VAL A 670 -11.74 15.41 27.27
C VAL A 670 -12.23 16.11 26.00
N LEU A 671 -13.09 17.12 26.17
CA LEU A 671 -13.64 17.93 25.09
C LEU A 671 -12.94 19.29 25.03
N THR A 672 -12.21 19.57 23.95
CA THR A 672 -11.48 20.84 23.77
C THR A 672 -12.12 21.72 22.70
N GLY A 673 -12.27 23.01 23.01
CA GLY A 673 -12.77 24.03 22.07
C GLY A 673 -11.71 24.57 21.10
N THR A 674 -12.08 25.56 20.31
CA THR A 674 -11.19 26.27 19.38
C THR A 674 -10.53 27.49 20.02
N GLY A 675 -9.33 27.85 19.55
CA GLY A 675 -8.57 29.01 20.03
C GLY A 675 -9.00 30.39 19.51
N GLY A 676 -10.22 30.55 18.97
CA GLY A 676 -10.58 31.82 18.31
C GLY A 676 -12.02 31.98 17.82
N ILE A 677 -12.89 31.00 18.02
CA ILE A 677 -14.33 31.08 17.72
C ILE A 677 -15.07 30.81 19.03
N ASN A 678 -16.21 31.47 19.26
CA ASN A 678 -17.04 31.18 20.42
C ASN A 678 -17.63 29.77 20.29
N ASP A 679 -17.33 28.91 21.26
CA ASP A 679 -17.84 27.55 21.33
C ASP A 679 -18.99 27.47 22.34
N GLN A 680 -19.84 26.46 22.18
CA GLN A 680 -20.89 26.11 23.12
C GLN A 680 -20.59 24.76 23.74
N PHE A 681 -20.60 24.71 25.07
CA PHE A 681 -20.42 23.49 25.84
C PHE A 681 -21.66 23.20 26.68
N GLN A 682 -22.08 21.94 26.68
CA GLN A 682 -23.08 21.40 27.58
C GLN A 682 -22.50 20.15 28.24
N LEU A 683 -22.47 20.12 29.56
CA LEU A 683 -22.02 18.97 30.33
C LEU A 683 -23.19 18.41 31.12
N SER A 684 -23.43 17.10 31.04
CA SER A 684 -24.38 16.39 31.88
C SER A 684 -23.87 14.97 32.16
N PRO A 685 -24.43 14.25 33.15
CA PRO A 685 -23.99 12.89 33.50
C PRO A 685 -24.12 11.88 32.36
N THR A 686 -25.08 12.04 31.46
CA THR A 686 -25.34 11.09 30.36
C THR A 686 -24.80 11.59 29.03
N ASP A 687 -24.93 12.88 28.74
CA ASP A 687 -24.64 13.45 27.42
C ASP A 687 -23.88 14.76 27.56
N SER A 688 -22.72 14.85 26.92
CA SER A 688 -21.93 16.07 26.89
C SER A 688 -21.60 16.47 25.45
N LEU A 689 -21.63 17.77 25.19
CA LEU A 689 -21.56 18.37 23.86
C LEU A 689 -20.55 19.51 23.84
N ALA A 690 -19.70 19.53 22.82
CA ALA A 690 -18.95 20.71 22.41
C ALA A 690 -19.29 21.04 20.94
N THR A 691 -19.68 22.26 20.64
CA THR A 691 -20.09 22.64 19.28
C THR A 691 -19.84 24.09 18.92
N ASN A 692 -19.60 24.33 17.64
CA ASN A 692 -19.64 25.64 17.00
C ASN A 692 -20.05 25.50 15.51
N LYS A 693 -19.81 26.52 14.68
CA LYS A 693 -20.11 26.45 13.24
C LYS A 693 -19.26 25.43 12.45
N ALA A 694 -18.10 25.08 12.96
CA ALA A 694 -17.13 24.19 12.32
C ALA A 694 -17.23 22.74 12.80
N PHE A 695 -17.70 22.49 14.02
CA PHE A 695 -17.79 21.14 14.56
C PHE A 695 -18.95 20.90 15.54
N ARG A 696 -19.33 19.64 15.72
CA ARG A 696 -20.27 19.15 16.74
C ARG A 696 -19.77 17.81 17.29
N HIS A 697 -19.34 17.78 18.54
CA HIS A 697 -18.80 16.60 19.19
C HIS A 697 -19.64 16.23 20.41
N GLU A 698 -20.21 15.04 20.39
CA GLU A 698 -21.05 14.46 21.44
C GLU A 698 -20.33 13.27 22.07
N VAL A 699 -20.37 13.21 23.39
CA VAL A 699 -19.86 12.09 24.19
C VAL A 699 -20.96 11.63 25.12
N HIS A 700 -21.11 10.32 25.25
CA HIS A 700 -22.24 9.69 25.92
C HIS A 700 -21.75 8.70 26.98
N ASN A 701 -22.32 8.78 28.19
CA ASN A 701 -22.11 7.90 29.34
C ASN A 701 -20.68 7.81 29.89
N PHE A 702 -19.85 8.82 29.68
CA PHE A 702 -18.51 8.86 30.29
C PHE A 702 -18.61 9.28 31.75
N ASP A 703 -17.97 8.54 32.65
CA ASP A 703 -17.95 8.85 34.09
C ASP A 703 -17.28 10.19 34.37
N VAL A 704 -16.19 10.51 33.65
CA VAL A 704 -15.48 11.78 33.79
C VAL A 704 -15.52 12.55 32.48
N VAL A 705 -16.08 13.76 32.49
CA VAL A 705 -16.05 14.66 31.33
C VAL A 705 -15.34 15.96 31.65
N ILE A 706 -14.29 16.28 30.90
CA ILE A 706 -13.48 17.49 31.08
C ILE A 706 -13.66 18.41 29.87
N ALA A 707 -14.37 19.53 30.03
CA ALA A 707 -14.42 20.60 29.04
C ALA A 707 -13.23 21.55 29.18
N ARG A 708 -12.54 21.83 28.08
CA ARG A 708 -11.42 22.78 28.01
C ARG A 708 -11.69 23.86 26.97
N ASN A 709 -11.92 25.09 27.43
CA ASN A 709 -11.96 26.24 26.54
C ASN A 709 -10.53 26.71 26.19
N GLN A 710 -10.30 27.06 24.93
CA GLN A 710 -9.01 27.56 24.44
C GLN A 710 -9.11 28.98 23.84
N GLY A 711 -10.32 29.56 23.72
CA GLY A 711 -10.61 30.78 22.98
C GLY A 711 -11.35 31.87 23.79
N LEU A 712 -12.05 32.76 23.06
CA LEU A 712 -12.81 33.91 23.58
C LEU A 712 -14.13 33.47 24.27
N LEU A 713 -15.15 34.35 24.36
CA LEU A 713 -16.42 34.19 25.09
C LEU A 713 -17.23 32.94 24.67
N SER A 714 -16.85 31.78 25.21
CA SER A 714 -17.55 30.50 25.04
C SER A 714 -18.56 30.30 26.17
N ASN A 715 -19.75 29.82 25.83
CA ASN A 715 -20.82 29.58 26.80
C ASN A 715 -20.73 28.15 27.32
N LEU A 716 -20.88 27.97 28.63
CA LEU A 716 -20.94 26.67 29.29
C LEU A 716 -22.24 26.54 30.08
N ALA A 717 -22.97 25.44 29.86
CA ALA A 717 -24.03 24.96 30.74
C ALA A 717 -23.64 23.61 31.35
N VAL A 718 -23.80 23.45 32.66
CA VAL A 718 -23.54 22.20 33.38
C VAL A 718 -24.83 21.77 34.07
N TYR A 719 -25.23 20.52 33.89
CA TYR A 719 -26.45 19.96 34.46
C TYR A 719 -26.06 18.83 35.42
N GLY A 720 -26.65 18.82 36.60
CA GLY A 720 -26.57 17.69 37.51
C GLY A 720 -27.57 16.59 37.15
N SER A 721 -27.61 15.61 38.05
CA SER A 721 -28.39 14.40 37.98
C SER A 721 -29.73 14.56 38.69
N ALA A 722 -30.38 13.43 39.01
CA ALA A 722 -31.55 13.40 39.87
C ALA A 722 -31.22 13.02 41.33
N GLY A 723 -29.93 12.87 41.65
CA GLY A 723 -29.43 12.61 43.00
C GLY A 723 -28.70 13.83 43.56
N ASP A 724 -28.20 13.71 44.78
CA ASP A 724 -27.51 14.81 45.48
C ASP A 724 -26.16 15.13 44.83
N ASP A 725 -26.04 16.32 44.23
CA ASP A 725 -24.82 16.74 43.54
C ASP A 725 -24.08 17.87 44.28
N THR A 726 -22.78 18.00 43.99
CA THR A 726 -21.93 19.05 44.56
C THR A 726 -21.12 19.76 43.48
N LEU A 727 -21.36 21.06 43.33
CA LEU A 727 -20.61 21.97 42.46
C LEU A 727 -19.61 22.79 43.27
N VAL A 728 -18.37 22.86 42.79
CA VAL A 728 -17.40 23.90 43.19
C VAL A 728 -17.02 24.71 41.97
N VAL A 729 -17.25 26.02 42.01
CA VAL A 729 -16.88 26.94 40.94
C VAL A 729 -15.92 28.03 41.45
N ARG A 730 -14.92 28.33 40.63
CA ARG A 730 -13.85 29.31 40.88
C ARG A 730 -13.57 30.08 39.59
N PRO A 731 -12.79 31.17 39.64
CA PRO A 731 -12.40 31.88 38.42
C PRO A 731 -11.67 30.95 37.45
N GLY A 732 -12.24 30.75 36.26
CA GLY A 732 -11.66 29.96 35.19
C GLY A 732 -11.88 28.44 35.27
N SER A 733 -12.51 27.91 36.33
CA SER A 733 -12.76 26.46 36.42
C SER A 733 -13.89 26.08 37.38
N GLY A 734 -14.40 24.87 37.22
CA GLY A 734 -15.29 24.26 38.19
C GLY A 734 -15.45 22.76 37.99
N ARG A 735 -16.08 22.13 38.98
CA ARG A 735 -16.25 20.69 39.06
C ARG A 735 -17.60 20.37 39.72
N LEU A 736 -18.47 19.66 39.00
CA LEU A 736 -19.73 19.12 39.49
C LEU A 736 -19.57 17.60 39.64
N THR A 737 -19.78 17.09 40.85
CA THR A 737 -19.69 15.66 41.16
C THR A 737 -21.00 15.15 41.74
N GLY A 738 -21.39 13.95 41.35
CA GLY A 738 -22.49 13.19 41.93
C GLY A 738 -22.18 11.69 41.90
N ASP A 739 -23.17 10.87 42.21
CA ASP A 739 -23.01 9.41 42.17
C ASP A 739 -22.76 8.95 40.72
N GLY A 740 -21.56 8.41 40.48
CA GLY A 740 -21.19 7.83 39.18
C GLY A 740 -20.78 8.84 38.10
N PHE A 741 -20.58 10.13 38.43
CA PHE A 741 -20.07 11.08 37.44
C PHE A 741 -19.22 12.21 38.05
N ASP A 742 -18.32 12.77 37.23
CA ASP A 742 -17.45 13.91 37.52
C ASP A 742 -17.31 14.83 36.29
N LEU A 743 -18.03 15.96 36.31
CA LEU A 743 -17.99 16.96 35.24
C LEU A 743 -17.05 18.08 35.62
N GLN A 744 -15.99 18.27 34.84
CA GLN A 744 -14.98 19.30 35.04
C GLN A 744 -14.98 20.29 33.88
N PHE A 745 -14.72 21.55 34.18
CA PHE A 745 -14.54 22.58 33.15
C PHE A 745 -13.40 23.53 33.51
N VAL A 746 -12.61 23.90 32.49
CA VAL A 746 -11.43 24.76 32.62
C VAL A 746 -11.37 25.76 31.47
N GLY A 747 -10.97 27.00 31.76
CA GLY A 747 -10.84 28.09 30.80
C GLY A 747 -12.14 28.88 30.55
N PHE A 748 -13.16 28.69 31.38
CA PHE A 748 -14.45 29.38 31.23
C PHE A 748 -14.55 30.56 32.22
N ASN A 749 -14.78 31.75 31.67
CA ASN A 749 -15.02 32.96 32.45
C ASN A 749 -16.51 33.20 32.73
N GLU A 750 -17.39 32.59 31.94
CA GLU A 750 -18.84 32.59 32.15
C GLU A 750 -19.36 31.15 32.16
N SER A 751 -20.14 30.79 33.18
CA SER A 751 -20.77 29.47 33.25
C SER A 751 -22.15 29.53 33.88
N THR A 752 -23.02 28.63 33.43
CA THR A 752 -24.32 28.36 34.04
C THR A 752 -24.37 26.93 34.55
N ALA A 753 -24.93 26.70 35.73
CA ALA A 753 -25.11 25.36 36.27
C ALA A 753 -26.53 25.14 36.84
N PHE A 754 -26.99 23.90 36.78
CA PHE A 754 -28.28 23.46 37.29
C PHE A 754 -28.04 22.23 38.19
N GLY A 755 -28.48 22.28 39.45
CA GLY A 755 -28.29 21.15 40.38
C GLY A 755 -29.09 19.93 39.95
N GLY A 756 -30.36 20.09 39.60
CA GLY A 756 -31.20 19.00 39.10
C GLY A 756 -32.31 18.70 40.08
N GLU A 757 -32.59 17.41 40.28
CA GLU A 757 -33.44 16.94 41.37
C GLU A 757 -32.53 16.37 42.47
N GLY A 758 -32.95 16.42 43.74
CA GLY A 758 -32.14 15.96 44.86
C GLY A 758 -31.85 17.07 45.85
N VAL A 759 -30.81 16.90 46.65
CA VAL A 759 -30.31 17.93 47.58
C VAL A 759 -28.93 18.38 47.15
N ASP A 760 -28.90 19.47 46.40
CA ASP A 760 -27.73 19.94 45.68
C ASP A 760 -26.98 21.04 46.42
N ARG A 761 -25.67 21.06 46.21
CA ARG A 761 -24.76 21.99 46.88
C ARG A 761 -23.90 22.73 45.88
N VAL A 762 -23.76 24.04 46.05
CA VAL A 762 -22.80 24.86 45.30
C VAL A 762 -21.88 25.63 46.21
N THR A 763 -20.58 25.57 45.92
CA THR A 763 -19.56 26.44 46.49
C THR A 763 -19.04 27.38 45.42
N VAL A 764 -19.17 28.68 45.66
CA VAL A 764 -18.81 29.76 44.76
C VAL A 764 -17.63 30.52 45.36
N ILE A 765 -16.50 30.59 44.64
CA ILE A 765 -15.29 31.25 45.12
C ILE A 765 -15.02 32.51 44.29
N GLY A 766 -14.91 33.63 44.99
CA GLY A 766 -14.59 34.95 44.48
C GLY A 766 -13.28 35.07 43.73
N THR A 767 -13.15 36.17 43.00
CA THR A 767 -11.90 36.66 42.43
C THR A 767 -11.06 37.36 43.51
N THR A 768 -9.93 37.95 43.13
CA THR A 768 -9.13 38.82 44.03
C THR A 768 -9.49 40.30 43.89
N GLY A 769 -10.52 40.64 43.13
CA GLY A 769 -11.05 42.00 42.98
C GLY A 769 -12.52 42.06 43.39
N ASP A 770 -13.14 43.23 43.26
CA ASP A 770 -14.50 43.45 43.77
C ASP A 770 -15.55 42.53 43.13
N ASP A 771 -16.14 41.66 43.93
CA ASP A 771 -17.16 40.70 43.56
C ASP A 771 -18.57 41.10 44.03
N ARG A 772 -19.57 40.75 43.22
CA ARG A 772 -20.98 40.81 43.62
C ARG A 772 -21.63 39.44 43.50
N VAL A 773 -22.15 38.92 44.61
CA VAL A 773 -22.85 37.64 44.68
C VAL A 773 -24.31 37.86 45.08
N GLU A 774 -25.25 37.15 44.47
CA GLU A 774 -26.67 37.13 44.82
C GLU A 774 -27.11 35.68 45.00
N ILE A 775 -27.71 35.35 46.13
CA ILE A 775 -28.19 34.00 46.43
C ILE A 775 -29.63 34.10 46.93
N GLY A 776 -30.49 33.26 46.38
CA GLY A 776 -31.85 33.03 46.86
C GLY A 776 -32.30 31.60 46.53
N PRO A 777 -33.51 31.20 46.93
CA PRO A 777 -34.04 29.85 46.73
C PRO A 777 -33.96 29.34 45.29
N ASP A 778 -34.23 30.21 44.31
CA ASP A 778 -34.30 29.80 42.91
C ASP A 778 -33.01 30.04 42.12
N ARG A 779 -32.01 30.75 42.70
CA ARG A 779 -30.82 31.15 41.97
C ARG A 779 -29.62 31.49 42.83
N VAL A 780 -28.44 31.21 42.27
CA VAL A 780 -27.14 31.68 42.72
C VAL A 780 -26.52 32.47 41.58
N TYR A 781 -26.03 33.67 41.81
CA TYR A 781 -25.45 34.51 40.77
C TYR A 781 -24.19 35.17 41.29
N GLN A 782 -23.09 35.10 40.56
CA GLN A 782 -21.90 35.89 40.83
C GLN A 782 -21.52 36.69 39.60
N ARG A 783 -21.10 37.93 39.83
CA ARG A 783 -20.54 38.80 38.81
C ARG A 783 -19.31 39.54 39.33
N ALA A 784 -18.21 39.35 38.62
CA ALA A 784 -16.94 40.06 38.74
C ALA A 784 -16.58 40.70 37.39
N ALA A 785 -15.47 41.44 37.33
CA ALA A 785 -14.98 42.01 36.07
C ALA A 785 -14.57 40.95 35.02
N SER A 786 -14.06 39.79 35.48
CA SER A 786 -13.50 38.73 34.62
C SER A 786 -14.16 37.37 34.82
N PHE A 787 -15.19 37.28 35.66
CA PHE A 787 -15.83 36.01 36.03
C PHE A 787 -17.33 36.21 36.27
N GLY A 788 -18.14 35.33 35.71
CA GLY A 788 -19.58 35.31 35.87
C GLY A 788 -20.09 33.89 36.06
N PHE A 789 -20.96 33.69 37.04
CA PHE A 789 -21.59 32.41 37.31
C PHE A 789 -23.09 32.59 37.54
N ALA A 790 -23.91 31.71 36.96
CA ALA A 790 -25.32 31.59 37.26
C ALA A 790 -25.65 30.13 37.62
N GLY A 791 -26.24 29.90 38.78
CA GLY A 791 -26.68 28.61 39.27
C GLY A 791 -28.19 28.62 39.53
N ALA A 792 -28.86 27.49 39.35
CA ALA A 792 -30.24 27.27 39.77
C ALA A 792 -30.42 25.85 40.32
N GLY A 793 -31.41 25.65 41.19
CA GLY A 793 -31.67 24.34 41.82
C GLY A 793 -30.53 23.89 42.74
N PHE A 794 -30.03 24.78 43.61
CA PHE A 794 -29.04 24.44 44.62
C PHE A 794 -29.58 24.86 46.00
N GLU A 795 -30.01 23.90 46.81
CA GLU A 795 -30.59 24.15 48.14
C GLU A 795 -29.53 24.68 49.11
N PHE A 796 -28.27 24.29 48.93
CA PHE A 796 -27.16 24.72 49.77
C PHE A 796 -26.14 25.50 48.95
N ALA A 797 -25.96 26.77 49.27
CA ALA A 797 -24.98 27.62 48.60
C ALA A 797 -23.98 28.21 49.60
N THR A 798 -22.69 28.11 49.30
CA THR A 798 -21.63 28.79 50.07
C THR A 798 -20.84 29.69 49.14
N ALA A 799 -20.73 30.97 49.46
CA ALA A 799 -19.92 31.92 48.72
C ALA A 799 -18.75 32.44 49.56
N TYR A 800 -17.59 32.59 48.92
CA TYR A 800 -16.38 33.20 49.49
C TYR A 800 -16.03 34.47 48.71
N GLY A 801 -15.74 35.58 49.40
CA GLY A 801 -15.39 36.86 48.76
C GLY A 801 -14.13 36.82 47.90
N GLY A 802 -13.11 36.05 48.30
CA GLY A 802 -11.87 35.89 47.52
C GLY A 802 -10.88 37.07 47.60
N GLY A 803 -11.34 38.22 48.10
CA GLY A 803 -10.55 39.41 48.42
C GLY A 803 -10.90 40.58 47.50
N GLY A 804 -10.92 41.80 48.05
CA GLY A 804 -11.50 42.95 47.38
C GLY A 804 -12.53 43.63 48.29
N ASN A 805 -13.33 44.54 47.74
CA ASN A 805 -14.48 45.10 48.43
C ASN A 805 -15.77 44.40 47.98
N ASP A 806 -15.94 43.17 48.43
CA ASP A 806 -16.97 42.26 47.93
C ASP A 806 -18.33 42.47 48.59
N SER A 807 -19.39 42.27 47.83
CA SER A 807 -20.77 42.39 48.31
C SER A 807 -21.59 41.14 47.99
N ILE A 808 -22.39 40.68 48.95
CA ILE A 808 -23.33 39.57 48.76
C ILE A 808 -24.74 39.96 49.16
N PHE A 809 -25.71 39.51 48.37
CA PHE A 809 -27.14 39.72 48.56
C PHE A 809 -27.80 38.36 48.81
N LEU A 810 -28.30 38.12 50.02
CA LEU A 810 -29.04 36.92 50.38
C LEU A 810 -30.52 37.25 50.42
N SER A 811 -31.33 36.53 49.65
CA SER A 811 -32.79 36.64 49.67
C SER A 811 -33.38 35.39 50.30
N ASP A 812 -34.39 35.58 51.13
CA ASP A 812 -35.14 34.48 51.74
C ASP A 812 -36.14 33.85 50.76
N GLY A 813 -36.79 32.79 51.24
CA GLY A 813 -37.91 32.13 50.56
C GLY A 813 -39.23 32.38 51.31
N PRO A 814 -40.31 31.70 50.93
CA PRO A 814 -41.55 31.75 51.70
C PRO A 814 -41.38 31.03 53.05
N GLY A 815 -41.77 31.67 54.16
CA GLY A 815 -41.83 31.05 55.48
C GLY A 815 -40.98 31.75 56.52
N ASP A 816 -40.82 31.13 57.69
CA ASP A 816 -40.01 31.72 58.77
C ASP A 816 -38.53 31.38 58.54
N ASP A 817 -37.74 32.39 58.17
CA ASP A 817 -36.31 32.22 57.87
C ASP A 817 -35.41 32.82 58.97
N THR A 818 -34.17 32.36 59.07
CA THR A 818 -33.21 32.84 60.09
C THR A 818 -31.89 33.22 59.44
N PHE A 819 -31.43 34.46 59.68
CA PHE A 819 -30.05 34.86 59.41
C PHE A 819 -29.24 34.87 60.71
N VAL A 820 -28.03 34.30 60.66
CA VAL A 820 -27.06 34.31 61.76
C VAL A 820 -25.74 34.89 61.28
N GLY A 821 -25.30 36.00 61.90
CA GLY A 821 -24.01 36.65 61.64
C GLY A 821 -22.95 36.36 62.70
N PHE A 822 -21.72 36.16 62.25
CA PHE A 822 -20.47 36.02 63.03
C PHE A 822 -19.42 37.02 62.52
N ALA A 823 -18.22 37.07 63.11
CA ALA A 823 -17.19 38.05 62.77
C ALA A 823 -16.93 38.19 61.25
N ASN A 824 -16.50 37.12 60.57
CA ASN A 824 -16.17 37.14 59.13
C ASN A 824 -17.12 36.31 58.25
N GLN A 825 -18.24 35.83 58.78
CA GLN A 825 -19.18 35.00 58.04
C GLN A 825 -20.63 35.22 58.51
N GLY A 826 -21.58 34.84 57.67
CA GLY A 826 -22.99 34.80 58.02
C GLY A 826 -23.71 33.74 57.21
N TRP A 827 -24.85 33.28 57.70
CA TRP A 827 -25.69 32.35 56.94
C TRP A 827 -27.17 32.62 57.12
N LEU A 828 -27.91 32.44 56.03
CA LEU A 828 -29.37 32.49 55.94
C LEU A 828 -29.88 31.06 55.77
N ALA A 829 -30.82 30.62 56.60
CA ALA A 829 -31.47 29.33 56.43
C ALA A 829 -32.99 29.45 56.47
N GLY A 830 -33.64 28.65 55.63
CA GLY A 830 -35.09 28.51 55.67
C GLY A 830 -35.59 27.55 56.74
N ALA A 831 -36.90 27.58 56.97
CA ALA A 831 -37.57 26.71 57.93
C ALA A 831 -37.18 25.24 57.73
N GLY A 832 -36.77 24.57 58.81
CA GLY A 832 -36.35 23.16 58.76
C GLY A 832 -35.07 22.88 57.95
N ASN A 833 -34.29 23.92 57.62
CA ASN A 833 -33.12 23.85 56.73
C ASN A 833 -33.46 23.40 55.30
N ALA A 834 -34.63 23.79 54.78
CA ALA A 834 -35.01 23.56 53.40
C ALA A 834 -33.99 24.14 52.39
N TYR A 835 -33.32 25.23 52.77
CA TYR A 835 -32.16 25.78 52.08
C TYR A 835 -31.21 26.43 53.09
N VAL A 836 -29.92 26.53 52.76
CA VAL A 836 -28.92 27.24 53.57
C VAL A 836 -27.92 27.98 52.68
N PHE A 837 -27.84 29.30 52.85
CA PHE A 837 -26.94 30.18 52.11
C PHE A 837 -25.89 30.77 53.04
N ARG A 838 -24.60 30.56 52.74
CA ARG A 838 -23.47 31.01 53.54
C ARG A 838 -22.67 32.07 52.81
N ALA A 839 -22.34 33.14 53.51
CA ALA A 839 -21.46 34.22 53.09
C ALA A 839 -20.21 34.21 53.96
N ILE A 840 -19.02 34.13 53.35
CA ILE A 840 -17.74 34.10 54.06
C ILE A 840 -16.81 35.15 53.44
N ASP A 841 -16.16 35.96 54.28
CA ASP A 841 -15.16 36.96 53.90
C ASP A 841 -15.65 38.04 52.90
N PHE A 842 -16.89 38.51 53.07
CA PHE A 842 -17.45 39.64 52.29
C PHE A 842 -17.34 40.96 53.06
N ALA A 843 -17.02 42.07 52.39
CA ALA A 843 -17.03 43.40 53.02
C ALA A 843 -18.45 43.94 53.27
N GLY A 844 -19.44 43.50 52.48
CA GLY A 844 -20.84 43.84 52.63
C GLY A 844 -21.77 42.65 52.46
N VAL A 845 -22.66 42.43 53.43
CA VAL A 845 -23.71 41.40 53.37
C VAL A 845 -25.05 42.10 53.44
N ARG A 846 -25.90 41.89 52.44
CA ARG A 846 -27.26 42.41 52.40
C ARG A 846 -28.25 41.26 52.48
N ILE A 847 -29.17 41.31 53.43
CA ILE A 847 -30.23 40.31 53.58
C ILE A 847 -31.59 40.93 53.25
N THR A 848 -32.40 40.22 52.46
CA THR A 848 -33.74 40.65 52.06
C THR A 848 -34.75 39.65 52.56
N GLY A 849 -35.70 40.12 53.37
CA GLY A 849 -36.79 39.31 53.91
C GLY A 849 -38.10 39.56 53.16
N THR A 850 -38.80 38.52 52.76
CA THR A 850 -40.08 38.56 52.06
C THR A 850 -41.26 38.31 53.02
N THR A 851 -41.77 37.09 53.09
CA THR A 851 -42.99 36.71 53.85
C THR A 851 -42.67 35.71 54.94
N GLY A 852 -43.06 36.01 56.18
CA GLY A 852 -42.82 35.16 57.35
C GLY A 852 -42.34 35.97 58.55
N SER A 853 -42.10 35.29 59.67
CA SER A 853 -41.53 35.87 60.88
C SER A 853 -40.02 35.66 60.90
N ASN A 854 -39.27 36.38 60.05
CA ASN A 854 -37.84 36.14 59.91
C ASN A 854 -37.05 36.68 61.10
N ARG A 855 -36.01 35.94 61.49
CA ARG A 855 -35.20 36.23 62.68
C ARG A 855 -33.79 36.61 62.29
N LEU A 856 -33.28 37.68 62.90
CA LEU A 856 -31.88 38.08 62.80
C LEU A 856 -31.15 37.81 64.11
N LEU A 857 -30.09 37.02 64.05
CA LEU A 857 -29.19 36.75 65.16
C LEU A 857 -27.78 37.24 64.83
N VAL A 858 -27.20 38.09 65.67
CA VAL A 858 -25.81 38.53 65.54
C VAL A 858 -25.05 38.06 66.77
N ASN A 859 -24.17 37.07 66.57
CA ASN A 859 -23.50 36.39 67.68
C ASN A 859 -22.17 37.06 68.07
N ASP A 860 -21.51 37.76 67.14
CA ASP A 860 -20.23 38.44 67.34
C ASP A 860 -20.23 39.85 66.73
N ALA A 861 -19.21 40.67 67.05
CA ALA A 861 -18.98 41.91 66.31
C ALA A 861 -18.63 41.59 64.85
N LEU A 862 -19.38 42.17 63.90
CA LEU A 862 -19.24 41.88 62.47
C LEU A 862 -18.07 42.68 61.87
N ASP A 863 -17.20 42.01 61.10
CA ASP A 863 -16.12 42.61 60.32
C ASP A 863 -16.62 43.15 58.95
N TYR A 864 -17.93 43.03 58.70
CA TYR A 864 -18.58 43.42 57.45
C TYR A 864 -19.80 44.30 57.69
N ARG A 865 -20.17 45.07 56.66
CA ARG A 865 -21.37 45.89 56.68
C ARG A 865 -22.61 45.02 56.42
N LEU A 866 -23.40 44.76 57.46
CA LEU A 866 -24.72 44.12 57.33
C LEU A 866 -25.79 45.16 56.96
N ILE A 867 -26.51 44.93 55.87
CA ILE A 867 -27.66 45.73 55.41
C ILE A 867 -28.90 44.83 55.43
N GLN A 868 -30.00 45.30 56.00
CA GLN A 868 -31.23 44.53 56.13
C GLN A 868 -32.36 45.25 55.39
N ASP A 869 -33.05 44.53 54.52
CA ASP A 869 -34.29 44.98 53.91
C ASP A 869 -35.41 43.98 54.22
N GLY A 870 -36.63 44.49 54.41
CA GLY A 870 -37.82 43.65 54.61
C GLY A 870 -38.06 43.25 56.08
N ASN A 871 -38.79 42.16 56.29
CA ASN A 871 -39.34 41.78 57.60
C ASN A 871 -38.33 40.99 58.45
N TRP A 872 -37.40 41.67 59.13
CA TRP A 872 -36.47 41.05 60.09
C TRP A 872 -36.79 41.48 61.53
N GLN A 873 -36.84 40.51 62.44
CA GLN A 873 -37.04 40.73 63.89
C GLN A 873 -35.78 40.48 64.71
#